data_AF-A0A2V9G2Z5-F1
#
_entry.id   AF-A0A2V9G2Z5-F1
#
_cell.length_a   1.000
_cell.length_b   1.000
_cell.length_c   1.000
_cell.angle_alpha   90.00
_cell.angle_beta   90.00
_cell.angle_gamma   90.00
#
_symmetry.space_group_name_H-M   'P 1'
#
loop_
_entity.id
_entity.type
_entity.pdbx_description
1 polymer ?
#
loop_
_entity_poly.entity_id
_entity_poly.type
_entity_poly.pdbx_seq_one_letter_code
_entity_poly.pdbx_strand_id
1 'polypeptide(L)'
;ITPGNVHFSEKSLRAKLMNKDGVVSSQLPSGDASLAHANSSMTCYACHTSWTPTCFGCHLQMTANARKPMLHNEGLLTKNYTSYNFQVLRDDIYMLGVDGTVTGHRIAPARSSCAVLVSSQNANRDWLYYTQQTISAPGFSGQAFSTFVPHTVRAQETKQCSDCHISAENDNNAWMAQLLLEGTNFMNFMGRYVYVATGKRGFEAIAVAEHDEPEAIYGSDLQRIAYPDNYKNFLNHHRELNAAAEHPGNVLDIQARGEYLYAANGPGGLRVYDIANIDNKGFSEKVTTAPVSPIGQKFYVPTKNAIAVASPTTLGVDPLRQQLPENEEQPIHLLYGFLYVADKEEGLVIIGDPHLKSKSPGVRTLLDGNPANNFLGRAVTFNPGGALTGARRITIAGTFAYILTDKALVVVDLDNPLGPRITATVGSPALHDPRGMAVQFRYAFVVDHDGLKVLDVTDLARPQPVSGALVPLADARNVYVARTYAYVSAGKQGLAIVDVERPEAPKLDQIFTAEGQLNDVNDVKIGMVAASAFAFVADGKNGLRVLQILSPWDDPAHFSGFSPRPTPKLIATAHTRGPTLAISKGIDRDRAVDESGNQLAVFGRRGARPLNRAESQSLYLRGGQLYSVEDSPATRP
;
A
#
# COMPACT_ATOMS: atom_id res chain seq x y z
N ILE A 1 12.13 -33.96 16.59
CA ILE A 1 13.23 -34.08 15.60
C ILE A 1 14.05 -35.35 15.77
N THR A 2 13.80 -36.22 16.76
CA THR A 2 14.56 -37.48 16.92
C THR A 2 14.05 -38.56 15.96
N PRO A 3 14.91 -39.17 15.12
CA PRO A 3 14.51 -40.30 14.28
C PRO A 3 13.91 -41.45 15.09
N GLY A 4 12.89 -42.12 14.55
CA GLY A 4 12.17 -43.20 15.23
C GLY A 4 11.03 -42.76 16.17
N ASN A 5 10.86 -41.46 16.41
CA ASN A 5 9.69 -40.94 17.10
C ASN A 5 8.47 -40.88 16.16
N VAL A 6 7.27 -41.22 16.64
CA VAL A 6 6.03 -41.18 15.83
C VAL A 6 5.66 -39.78 15.31
N HIS A 7 6.17 -38.73 15.95
CA HIS A 7 6.03 -37.33 15.54
C HIS A 7 7.27 -36.78 14.84
N PHE A 8 8.19 -37.64 14.40
CA PHE A 8 9.36 -37.24 13.63
C PHE A 8 8.95 -36.59 12.30
N SER A 9 9.73 -35.58 11.89
CA SER A 9 9.60 -34.88 10.61
C SER A 9 10.99 -34.48 10.17
N GLU A 10 11.38 -34.90 8.96
CA GLU A 10 12.66 -34.52 8.35
C GLU A 10 12.74 -33.02 8.09
N LYS A 11 11.62 -32.40 7.70
CA LYS A 11 11.51 -30.94 7.55
C LYS A 11 11.82 -30.23 8.86
N SER A 12 11.28 -30.73 9.96
CA SER A 12 11.55 -30.19 11.30
C SER A 12 12.99 -30.39 11.75
N LEU A 13 13.59 -31.55 11.46
CA LEU A 13 15.01 -31.81 11.72
C LEU A 13 15.88 -30.80 10.97
N ARG A 14 15.64 -30.63 9.66
CA ARG A 14 16.34 -29.67 8.81
C ARG A 14 16.21 -28.25 9.34
N ALA A 15 15.00 -27.77 9.63
CA ALA A 15 14.77 -26.43 10.13
C ALA A 15 15.51 -26.16 11.47
N LYS A 16 15.66 -27.19 12.32
CA LYS A 16 16.30 -27.07 13.63
C LYS A 16 17.81 -27.25 13.64
N LEU A 17 18.37 -28.05 12.73
CA LEU A 17 19.80 -28.41 12.74
C LEU A 17 20.60 -27.85 11.56
N MET A 18 20.00 -26.96 10.77
CA MET A 18 20.68 -26.24 9.71
C MET A 18 21.77 -25.33 10.28
N ASN A 19 23.02 -25.51 9.87
CA ASN A 19 24.13 -24.61 10.19
C ASN A 19 24.18 -23.44 9.21
N LYS A 20 24.93 -22.38 9.58
CA LYS A 20 25.12 -21.17 8.75
C LYS A 20 25.75 -21.44 7.37
N ASP A 21 26.50 -22.53 7.25
CA ASP A 21 27.11 -23.05 6.01
C ASP A 21 26.13 -23.84 5.12
N GLY A 22 24.89 -24.05 5.58
CA GLY A 22 23.85 -24.77 4.84
C GLY A 22 23.87 -26.29 5.06
N VAL A 23 24.70 -26.81 5.97
CA VAL A 23 24.77 -28.24 6.29
C VAL A 23 23.88 -28.58 7.48
N VAL A 24 23.05 -29.60 7.35
CA VAL A 24 22.24 -30.13 8.46
C VAL A 24 23.10 -31.11 9.27
N SER A 25 23.32 -30.80 10.55
CA SER A 25 24.09 -31.69 11.44
C SER A 25 23.32 -32.99 11.71
N SER A 26 24.05 -34.11 11.72
CA SER A 26 23.52 -35.42 12.15
C SER A 26 23.45 -35.56 13.67
N GLN A 27 24.11 -34.68 14.43
CA GLN A 27 24.14 -34.65 15.88
C GLN A 27 23.52 -33.35 16.41
N LEU A 28 22.88 -33.45 17.58
CA LEU A 28 22.41 -32.26 18.31
C LEU A 28 23.63 -31.42 18.70
N PRO A 29 23.71 -30.15 18.30
CA PRO A 29 24.84 -29.30 18.65
C PRO A 29 24.81 -28.98 20.15
N SER A 30 25.98 -28.80 20.76
CA SER A 30 26.12 -28.44 22.17
C SER A 30 25.66 -27.01 22.50
N GLY A 31 25.46 -26.17 21.48
CA GLY A 31 24.92 -24.82 21.56
C GLY A 31 24.31 -24.38 20.22
N ASP A 32 23.70 -23.20 20.14
CA ASP A 32 22.96 -22.74 18.95
C ASP A 32 23.72 -21.73 18.07
N ALA A 33 24.95 -21.37 18.44
CA ALA A 33 25.73 -20.33 17.75
C ALA A 33 26.12 -20.67 16.29
N SER A 34 26.27 -21.96 15.97
CA SER A 34 26.58 -22.44 14.61
C SER A 34 25.33 -22.56 13.73
N LEU A 35 24.15 -22.58 14.33
CA LEU A 35 22.88 -22.76 13.62
C LEU A 35 22.55 -21.51 12.80
N ALA A 36 21.94 -21.73 11.63
CA ALA A 36 21.39 -20.67 10.80
C ALA A 36 20.29 -19.90 11.54
N HIS A 37 19.51 -20.60 12.38
CA HIS A 37 18.41 -20.03 13.16
C HIS A 37 18.55 -20.42 14.64
N ALA A 38 19.32 -19.63 15.39
CA ALA A 38 19.50 -19.83 16.82
C ALA A 38 18.17 -19.63 17.59
N ASN A 39 17.92 -20.40 18.65
CA ASN A 39 16.70 -20.25 19.46
C ASN A 39 16.69 -18.92 20.23
N SER A 40 17.88 -18.33 20.43
CA SER A 40 18.10 -17.01 20.99
C SER A 40 17.69 -15.87 20.05
N SER A 41 17.63 -16.10 18.73
CA SER A 41 17.29 -15.06 17.73
C SER A 41 15.95 -15.29 17.02
N MET A 42 15.46 -16.53 16.96
CA MET A 42 14.22 -16.88 16.27
C MET A 42 13.36 -17.84 17.10
N THR A 43 12.06 -17.60 17.08
CA THR A 43 11.09 -18.46 17.75
C THR A 43 10.86 -19.76 17.00
N CYS A 44 10.63 -20.87 17.71
CA CYS A 44 10.36 -22.16 17.05
C CYS A 44 9.10 -22.12 16.17
N TYR A 45 8.09 -21.34 16.58
CA TYR A 45 6.82 -21.21 15.88
C TYR A 45 6.89 -20.30 14.65
N ALA A 46 8.02 -19.62 14.38
CA ALA A 46 8.29 -19.04 13.07
C ALA A 46 8.32 -20.16 12.02
N CYS A 47 9.14 -21.20 12.23
CA CYS A 47 9.25 -22.30 11.27
C CYS A 47 8.08 -23.28 11.34
N HIS A 48 7.53 -23.54 12.53
CA HIS A 48 6.61 -24.65 12.75
C HIS A 48 5.13 -24.26 12.71
N THR A 49 4.75 -23.25 11.92
CA THR A 49 3.35 -22.83 11.73
C THR A 49 2.91 -23.08 10.30
N SER A 50 1.73 -23.68 10.10
CA SER A 50 1.19 -23.88 8.75
C SER A 50 0.66 -22.58 8.14
N TRP A 51 -0.14 -21.84 8.90
CA TRP A 51 -0.75 -20.58 8.48
C TRP A 51 -0.96 -19.61 9.65
N THR A 52 -1.09 -18.33 9.31
CA THR A 52 -1.29 -17.23 10.26
C THR A 52 -2.58 -16.46 9.96
N PRO A 53 -3.61 -16.49 10.83
CA PRO A 53 -4.83 -15.71 10.61
C PRO A 53 -4.48 -14.23 10.60
N THR A 54 -4.77 -13.56 9.48
CA THR A 54 -4.50 -12.14 9.34
C THR A 54 -5.76 -11.37 8.97
N CYS A 55 -6.04 -10.32 9.75
CA CYS A 55 -7.17 -9.43 9.53
C CYS A 55 -6.68 -8.08 9.02
N PHE A 56 -6.93 -7.78 7.75
CA PHE A 56 -6.62 -6.48 7.15
C PHE A 56 -7.79 -5.52 7.31
N GLY A 57 -8.03 -5.18 8.56
CA GLY A 57 -8.84 -4.06 8.96
C GLY A 57 -10.21 -4.41 9.47
N CYS A 58 -10.66 -3.52 10.34
CA CYS A 58 -11.98 -3.54 10.94
C CYS A 58 -12.54 -2.14 10.85
N HIS A 59 -13.80 -2.02 10.50
CA HIS A 59 -14.50 -0.75 10.53
C HIS A 59 -15.37 -0.71 11.78
N LEU A 60 -15.08 0.28 12.64
CA LEU A 60 -15.81 0.55 13.87
C LEU A 60 -16.74 1.73 13.65
N GLN A 61 -18.01 1.42 13.44
CA GLN A 61 -19.03 2.40 13.18
C GLN A 61 -19.85 2.64 14.46
N MET A 62 -19.68 3.82 15.07
CA MET A 62 -20.53 4.26 16.17
C MET A 62 -21.78 4.96 15.61
N THR A 63 -22.96 4.48 16.01
CA THR A 63 -24.24 5.10 15.67
C THR A 63 -24.94 5.57 16.94
N ALA A 64 -25.17 6.89 17.04
CA ALA A 64 -26.02 7.45 18.08
C ALA A 64 -27.50 7.06 17.86
N ASN A 65 -28.25 6.96 18.96
CA ASN A 65 -29.65 6.53 19.02
C ASN A 65 -29.93 5.04 18.78
N ALA A 66 -28.91 4.21 18.57
CA ALA A 66 -29.06 2.77 18.58
C ALA A 66 -29.05 2.24 20.02
N ARG A 67 -30.24 2.02 20.59
CA ARG A 67 -30.38 1.53 21.97
C ARG A 67 -30.06 0.02 22.05
N LYS A 68 -29.01 -0.36 22.77
CA LYS A 68 -28.56 -1.74 22.94
C LYS A 68 -28.17 -2.04 24.40
N PRO A 69 -28.37 -3.28 24.88
CA PRO A 69 -27.75 -3.74 26.13
C PRO A 69 -26.22 -3.68 26.03
N MET A 70 -25.56 -3.29 27.11
CA MET A 70 -24.11 -3.38 27.21
C MET A 70 -23.66 -4.85 27.24
N LEU A 71 -22.58 -5.17 26.53
CA LEU A 71 -22.11 -6.55 26.32
C LEU A 71 -21.38 -7.16 27.53
N HIS A 72 -21.00 -6.35 28.53
CA HIS A 72 -20.24 -6.79 29.71
C HIS A 72 -21.11 -7.02 30.96
N ASN A 73 -22.38 -7.39 30.78
CA ASN A 73 -23.31 -7.74 31.86
C ASN A 73 -23.54 -6.64 32.92
N GLU A 74 -23.36 -5.38 32.55
CA GLU A 74 -23.56 -4.23 33.46
C GLU A 74 -25.04 -3.94 33.75
N GLY A 75 -25.97 -4.60 33.04
CA GLY A 75 -27.42 -4.36 33.16
C GLY A 75 -27.90 -3.02 32.61
N LEU A 76 -26.98 -2.23 32.03
CA LEU A 76 -27.24 -0.91 31.49
C LEU A 76 -27.50 -0.95 29.98
N LEU A 77 -28.13 0.11 29.48
CA LEU A 77 -28.40 0.32 28.06
C LEU A 77 -27.53 1.47 27.57
N THR A 78 -26.82 1.26 26.47
CA THR A 78 -26.17 2.34 25.71
C THR A 78 -27.11 2.86 24.62
N LYS A 79 -26.98 4.14 24.28
CA LYS A 79 -27.57 4.75 23.07
C LYS A 79 -26.54 5.00 21.97
N ASN A 80 -25.26 4.76 22.25
CA ASN A 80 -24.16 4.84 21.31
C ASN A 80 -23.66 3.40 21.11
N TYR A 81 -24.10 2.81 20.00
CA TYR A 81 -23.71 1.44 19.67
C TYR A 81 -22.60 1.48 18.63
N THR A 82 -21.51 0.77 18.92
CA THR A 82 -20.42 0.57 17.97
C THR A 82 -20.49 -0.85 17.44
N SER A 83 -20.73 -1.00 16.13
CA SER A 83 -20.60 -2.30 15.47
C SER A 83 -19.12 -2.59 15.17
N TYR A 84 -18.79 -3.89 15.11
CA TYR A 84 -17.44 -4.36 14.79
C TYR A 84 -17.50 -5.16 13.49
N ASN A 85 -17.06 -4.56 12.38
CA ASN A 85 -17.16 -5.17 11.05
C ASN A 85 -15.77 -5.53 10.53
N PHE A 86 -15.52 -6.83 10.35
CA PHE A 86 -14.28 -7.31 9.75
C PHE A 86 -14.32 -7.02 8.25
N GLN A 87 -13.28 -6.34 7.74
CA GLN A 87 -13.25 -6.02 6.32
C GLN A 87 -12.60 -7.11 5.49
N VAL A 88 -11.41 -7.58 5.85
CA VAL A 88 -10.69 -8.58 5.04
C VAL A 88 -9.96 -9.58 5.93
N LEU A 89 -10.18 -10.88 5.70
CA LEU A 89 -9.55 -11.99 6.42
C LEU A 89 -8.84 -12.91 5.44
N ARG A 90 -7.62 -13.31 5.78
CA ARG A 90 -6.75 -14.16 4.94
C ARG A 90 -5.91 -15.13 5.78
N ASP A 91 -5.60 -16.27 5.20
CA ASP A 91 -4.77 -17.34 5.75
C ASP A 91 -3.59 -17.74 4.82
N ASP A 92 -3.56 -17.23 3.59
CA ASP A 92 -2.52 -17.40 2.57
C ASP A 92 -1.32 -16.45 2.75
N ILE A 93 -1.25 -15.76 3.90
CA ILE A 93 -0.25 -14.72 4.18
C ILE A 93 0.63 -15.18 5.31
N TYR A 94 1.93 -14.90 5.19
CA TYR A 94 2.92 -15.14 6.21
C TYR A 94 3.86 -13.94 6.29
N MET A 95 4.08 -13.43 7.50
CA MET A 95 4.86 -12.22 7.77
C MET A 95 5.73 -12.43 8.99
N LEU A 96 6.90 -11.79 9.02
CA LEU A 96 7.84 -11.85 10.14
C LEU A 96 8.05 -10.47 10.76
N GLY A 97 8.22 -10.46 12.08
CA GLY A 97 8.59 -9.27 12.83
C GLY A 97 9.48 -9.62 14.02
N VAL A 98 10.00 -8.58 14.67
CA VAL A 98 10.74 -8.70 15.93
C VAL A 98 9.73 -8.64 17.07
N ASP A 99 9.73 -9.66 17.93
CA ASP A 99 8.84 -9.72 19.09
C ASP A 99 9.37 -8.85 20.24
N GLY A 100 8.52 -8.60 21.23
CA GLY A 100 8.82 -7.67 22.30
C GLY A 100 10.01 -8.08 23.18
N THR A 101 10.50 -7.12 23.96
CA THR A 101 11.65 -7.23 24.87
C THR A 101 11.55 -8.44 25.81
N VAL A 102 10.33 -8.79 26.23
CA VAL A 102 10.02 -9.97 27.06
C VAL A 102 10.46 -11.30 26.45
N THR A 103 10.66 -11.35 25.13
CA THR A 103 11.15 -12.52 24.41
C THR A 103 12.63 -12.43 24.02
N GLY A 104 13.32 -11.34 24.36
CA GLY A 104 14.68 -11.07 23.91
C GLY A 104 14.78 -10.62 22.45
N HIS A 105 13.74 -9.95 21.92
CA HIS A 105 13.68 -9.49 20.53
C HIS A 105 13.86 -10.59 19.48
N ARG A 106 13.25 -11.76 19.72
CA ARG A 106 13.30 -12.88 18.78
C ARG A 106 12.39 -12.62 17.57
N ILE A 107 12.79 -13.15 16.42
CA ILE A 107 11.96 -13.16 15.21
C ILE A 107 10.76 -14.10 15.43
N ALA A 108 9.57 -13.60 15.14
CA ALA A 108 8.30 -14.30 15.29
C ALA A 108 7.37 -14.01 14.12
N PRO A 109 6.39 -14.89 13.83
CA PRO A 109 5.28 -14.57 12.97
C PRO A 109 4.59 -13.28 13.42
N ALA A 110 4.37 -12.39 12.47
CA ALA A 110 3.60 -11.18 12.63
C ALA A 110 2.27 -11.32 11.89
N ARG A 111 1.26 -10.58 12.36
CA ARG A 111 -0.01 -10.40 11.66
C ARG A 111 -0.46 -8.95 11.79
N SER A 112 -1.25 -8.48 10.84
CA SER A 112 -2.14 -7.36 11.10
C SER A 112 -3.06 -7.75 12.26
N SER A 113 -2.99 -6.98 13.36
CA SER A 113 -3.66 -7.29 14.63
C SER A 113 -4.88 -6.41 14.86
N CYS A 114 -4.86 -5.18 14.33
CA CYS A 114 -6.00 -4.25 14.38
C CYS A 114 -5.81 -3.12 13.37
N ALA A 115 -6.41 -3.21 12.18
CA ALA A 115 -6.29 -2.19 11.14
C ALA A 115 -7.53 -1.28 11.11
N VAL A 116 -7.67 -0.48 12.18
CA VAL A 116 -8.95 0.16 12.50
C VAL A 116 -9.22 1.39 11.64
N LEU A 117 -10.40 1.39 11.03
CA LEU A 117 -11.06 2.55 10.48
C LEU A 117 -12.25 2.90 11.38
N VAL A 118 -12.48 4.18 11.63
CA VAL A 118 -13.55 4.63 12.52
C VAL A 118 -14.56 5.50 11.79
N SER A 119 -15.82 5.33 12.13
CA SER A 119 -16.91 6.24 11.74
C SER A 119 -17.76 6.60 12.95
N SER A 120 -18.30 7.81 12.94
CA SER A 120 -19.20 8.26 14.01
C SER A 120 -20.37 9.03 13.44
N GLN A 121 -21.57 8.52 13.72
CA GLN A 121 -22.83 9.16 13.40
C GLN A 121 -23.46 9.76 14.67
N ASN A 122 -23.78 11.06 14.61
CA ASN A 122 -24.42 11.77 15.71
C ASN A 122 -25.95 11.51 15.79
N ALA A 123 -26.61 12.08 16.80
CA ALA A 123 -28.04 11.86 17.03
C ALA A 123 -28.95 12.41 15.91
N ASN A 124 -28.45 13.33 15.08
CA ASN A 124 -29.17 13.89 13.93
C ASN A 124 -28.95 13.06 12.65
N ARG A 125 -28.22 11.94 12.74
CA ARG A 125 -27.81 11.10 11.61
C ARG A 125 -26.84 11.79 10.65
N ASP A 126 -26.01 12.68 11.19
CA ASP A 126 -24.86 13.25 10.49
C ASP A 126 -23.63 12.41 10.77
N TRP A 127 -22.86 12.12 9.73
CA TRP A 127 -21.56 11.48 9.85
C TRP A 127 -20.50 12.53 10.11
N LEU A 128 -19.97 12.53 11.33
CA LEU A 128 -18.92 13.48 11.73
C LEU A 128 -17.59 13.16 11.04
N TYR A 129 -17.33 11.87 10.87
CA TYR A 129 -16.25 11.31 10.06
C TYR A 129 -16.67 9.90 9.63
N TYR A 130 -16.18 9.48 8.46
CA TYR A 130 -16.51 8.20 7.86
C TYR A 130 -15.25 7.50 7.36
N THR A 131 -15.04 6.25 7.79
CA THR A 131 -13.91 5.38 7.46
C THR A 131 -12.54 6.03 7.70
N GLN A 132 -12.43 6.79 8.78
CA GLN A 132 -11.22 7.55 9.10
C GLN A 132 -10.12 6.64 9.66
N GLN A 133 -8.91 6.77 9.13
CA GLN A 133 -7.74 6.07 9.68
C GLN A 133 -7.29 6.70 11.01
N THR A 134 -6.72 5.86 11.88
CA THR A 134 -6.22 6.28 13.19
C THR A 134 -4.69 6.44 13.19
N ILE A 135 -4.18 7.27 14.09
CA ILE A 135 -2.75 7.51 14.30
C ILE A 135 -2.46 7.31 15.79
N SER A 136 -1.45 6.50 16.12
CA SER A 136 -1.04 6.24 17.49
C SER A 136 -0.52 7.50 18.18
N ALA A 137 -0.50 7.52 19.51
CA ALA A 137 0.04 8.66 20.26
C ALA A 137 1.50 8.99 19.86
N PRO A 138 2.40 8.00 19.65
CA PRO A 138 3.76 8.24 19.16
C PRO A 138 3.87 8.65 17.67
N GLY A 139 2.78 8.62 16.89
CA GLY A 139 2.77 9.09 15.50
C GLY A 139 2.81 8.01 14.41
N PHE A 140 2.75 6.73 14.75
CA PHE A 140 2.62 5.65 13.77
C PHE A 140 1.18 5.46 13.30
N SER A 141 1.01 4.82 12.15
CA SER A 141 -0.31 4.42 11.68
C SER A 141 -0.98 3.44 12.64
N GLY A 142 -2.29 3.61 12.82
CA GLY A 142 -3.16 2.68 13.52
C GLY A 142 -3.59 1.47 12.68
N GLN A 143 -3.03 1.29 11.47
CA GLN A 143 -3.06 0.00 10.76
C GLN A 143 -2.13 -0.99 11.47
N ALA A 144 -2.51 -1.42 12.68
CA ALA A 144 -1.60 -2.03 13.65
C ALA A 144 -1.25 -3.49 13.36
N PHE A 145 -0.03 -3.85 13.72
CA PHE A 145 0.51 -5.21 13.62
C PHE A 145 0.88 -5.75 15.00
N SER A 146 0.96 -7.06 15.13
CA SER A 146 1.53 -7.69 16.31
C SER A 146 2.22 -8.98 15.93
N THR A 147 3.36 -9.23 16.55
CA THR A 147 3.89 -10.59 16.68
C THR A 147 2.90 -11.45 17.46
N PHE A 148 2.80 -12.73 17.12
CA PHE A 148 1.88 -13.64 17.81
C PHE A 148 2.34 -15.09 17.71
N VAL A 149 1.84 -15.91 18.63
CA VAL A 149 1.99 -17.37 18.57
C VAL A 149 0.75 -17.92 17.88
N PRO A 150 0.87 -18.53 16.69
CA PRO A 150 -0.27 -19.13 16.02
C PRO A 150 -0.75 -20.39 16.76
N HIS A 151 -2.05 -20.69 16.72
CA HIS A 151 -2.58 -21.98 17.22
C HIS A 151 -2.30 -23.17 16.27
N THR A 152 -1.52 -22.92 15.22
CA THR A 152 -1.20 -23.86 14.13
C THR A 152 0.21 -24.43 14.27
N VAL A 153 0.79 -24.37 15.47
CA VAL A 153 2.17 -24.79 15.73
C VAL A 153 2.25 -26.31 15.87
N ARG A 154 2.93 -26.97 14.94
CA ARG A 154 2.98 -28.44 14.84
C ARG A 154 4.34 -28.96 14.38
N ALA A 155 4.63 -30.21 14.70
CA ALA A 155 5.93 -30.82 14.39
C ALA A 155 6.08 -31.28 12.92
N GLN A 156 4.98 -31.40 12.17
CA GLN A 156 4.99 -31.95 10.80
C GLN A 156 4.86 -30.84 9.75
N GLU A 157 4.09 -29.81 10.04
CA GLU A 157 3.93 -28.60 9.25
C GLU A 157 5.09 -27.65 9.54
N THR A 158 6.01 -27.52 8.58
CA THR A 158 7.22 -26.69 8.72
C THR A 158 7.42 -25.88 7.44
N LYS A 159 7.63 -24.57 7.63
CA LYS A 159 8.04 -23.65 6.57
C LYS A 159 9.33 -24.15 5.91
N GLN A 160 9.38 -23.99 4.60
CA GLN A 160 10.54 -24.30 3.79
C GLN A 160 11.50 -23.11 3.76
N CYS A 161 12.62 -23.26 3.05
CA CYS A 161 13.61 -22.21 2.97
C CYS A 161 13.09 -21.04 2.12
N SER A 162 12.43 -21.33 1.00
CA SER A 162 11.85 -20.35 0.08
C SER A 162 10.65 -19.57 0.66
N ASP A 163 10.05 -20.05 1.75
CA ASP A 163 9.01 -19.32 2.48
C ASP A 163 9.56 -18.05 3.18
N CYS A 164 10.87 -18.00 3.44
CA CYS A 164 11.52 -16.93 4.20
C CYS A 164 12.73 -16.28 3.51
N HIS A 165 13.22 -16.87 2.42
CA HIS A 165 14.38 -16.42 1.65
C HIS A 165 14.05 -16.43 0.16
N ILE A 166 14.87 -15.76 -0.65
CA ILE A 166 14.72 -15.76 -2.12
C ILE A 166 14.80 -17.20 -2.65
N SER A 167 13.82 -17.62 -3.44
CA SER A 167 13.84 -18.94 -4.06
C SER A 167 14.96 -19.02 -5.10
N ALA A 168 15.54 -20.19 -5.31
CA ALA A 168 16.53 -20.40 -6.38
C ALA A 168 15.96 -20.12 -7.78
N GLU A 169 14.64 -20.27 -7.95
CA GLU A 169 13.92 -19.95 -9.19
C GLU A 169 13.58 -18.45 -9.32
N ASN A 170 13.84 -17.67 -8.27
CA ASN A 170 13.62 -16.22 -8.17
C ASN A 170 12.18 -15.80 -8.55
N ASP A 171 11.22 -16.60 -8.09
CA ASP A 171 9.79 -16.50 -8.38
C ASP A 171 8.95 -16.13 -7.16
N ASN A 172 9.60 -15.72 -6.05
CA ASN A 172 8.93 -15.41 -4.80
C ASN A 172 9.01 -13.93 -4.37
N ASN A 173 9.23 -12.99 -5.31
CA ASN A 173 9.39 -11.55 -5.00
C ASN A 173 8.20 -10.97 -4.20
N ALA A 174 6.98 -11.27 -4.63
CA ALA A 174 5.77 -10.77 -3.98
C ALA A 174 5.56 -11.39 -2.58
N TRP A 175 5.94 -12.66 -2.39
CA TRP A 175 5.91 -13.32 -1.08
C TRP A 175 6.93 -12.71 -0.14
N MET A 176 8.13 -12.37 -0.63
CA MET A 176 9.14 -11.67 0.18
C MET A 176 8.69 -10.26 0.58
N ALA A 177 8.05 -9.51 -0.33
CA ALA A 177 7.43 -8.22 -0.01
C ALA A 177 6.40 -8.36 1.13
N GLN A 178 5.55 -9.39 1.06
CA GLN A 178 4.59 -9.70 2.12
C GLN A 178 5.29 -10.10 3.42
N LEU A 179 6.27 -11.01 3.36
CA LEU A 179 7.03 -11.55 4.49
C LEU A 179 7.66 -10.42 5.31
N LEU A 180 8.24 -9.45 4.62
CA LEU A 180 8.96 -8.31 5.19
C LEU A 180 8.03 -7.17 5.64
N LEU A 181 6.72 -7.29 5.44
CA LEU A 181 5.72 -6.24 5.74
C LEU A 181 5.88 -4.96 4.88
N GLU A 182 6.48 -5.06 3.70
CA GLU A 182 6.59 -3.93 2.74
C GLU A 182 5.27 -3.67 2.00
N GLY A 183 4.33 -4.61 2.10
CA GLY A 183 3.02 -4.58 1.47
C GLY A 183 3.04 -5.04 0.01
N THR A 184 1.89 -5.53 -0.46
CA THR A 184 1.73 -6.08 -1.81
C THR A 184 0.71 -5.32 -2.63
N ASN A 185 0.14 -4.24 -2.10
CA ASN A 185 -0.89 -3.38 -2.70
C ASN A 185 -2.23 -4.08 -3.04
N PHE A 186 -2.33 -5.39 -2.82
CA PHE A 186 -3.51 -6.19 -3.17
C PHE A 186 -4.65 -6.01 -2.16
N MET A 187 -4.29 -5.80 -0.89
CA MET A 187 -5.23 -5.67 0.23
C MET A 187 -5.65 -4.22 0.50
N ASN A 188 -5.32 -3.30 -0.39
CA ASN A 188 -5.52 -1.87 -0.13
C ASN A 188 -6.99 -1.53 0.11
N PHE A 189 -7.22 -0.56 0.98
CA PHE A 189 -8.55 -0.04 1.27
C PHE A 189 -8.82 1.21 0.45
N MET A 190 -9.66 1.09 -0.57
CA MET A 190 -10.06 2.23 -1.41
C MET A 190 -11.14 3.08 -0.73
N GLY A 191 -11.89 2.52 0.22
CA GLY A 191 -13.01 3.16 0.87
C GLY A 191 -14.26 3.27 -0.02
N ARG A 192 -15.29 3.88 0.54
CA ARG A 192 -16.55 4.18 -0.15
C ARG A 192 -16.37 5.17 -1.30
N TYR A 193 -15.41 6.09 -1.18
CA TYR A 193 -15.16 7.13 -2.17
C TYR A 193 -13.86 6.89 -2.92
N VAL A 194 -13.98 6.73 -4.23
CA VAL A 194 -12.82 6.74 -5.14
C VAL A 194 -12.69 8.14 -5.71
N TYR A 195 -11.58 8.79 -5.39
CA TYR A 195 -11.24 10.11 -5.91
C TYR A 195 -10.62 9.95 -7.30
N VAL A 196 -11.04 10.79 -8.25
CA VAL A 196 -10.60 10.73 -9.64
C VAL A 196 -10.27 12.14 -10.14
N ALA A 197 -9.06 12.30 -10.68
CA ALA A 197 -8.62 13.51 -11.35
C ALA A 197 -9.28 13.62 -12.73
N THR A 198 -9.94 14.75 -13.02
CA THR A 198 -10.69 14.98 -14.27
C THR A 198 -10.09 16.11 -15.12
N GLY A 199 -8.80 16.40 -14.93
CA GLY A 199 -8.06 17.41 -15.69
C GLY A 199 -8.65 18.80 -15.46
N LYS A 200 -8.99 19.49 -16.56
CA LYS A 200 -9.57 20.85 -16.55
C LYS A 200 -10.97 20.95 -15.92
N ARG A 201 -11.53 19.82 -15.47
CA ARG A 201 -12.81 19.77 -14.74
C ARG A 201 -12.62 19.57 -13.24
N GLY A 202 -11.38 19.45 -12.76
CA GLY A 202 -11.02 19.34 -11.36
C GLY A 202 -10.95 17.88 -10.93
N PHE A 203 -11.66 17.51 -9.86
CA PHE A 203 -11.74 16.12 -9.43
C PHE A 203 -13.17 15.76 -8.98
N GLU A 204 -13.46 14.47 -8.95
CA GLU A 204 -14.73 13.90 -8.48
C GLU A 204 -14.47 12.81 -7.44
N ALA A 205 -15.31 12.73 -6.41
CA ALA A 205 -15.36 11.65 -5.44
C ALA A 205 -16.57 10.77 -5.76
N ILE A 206 -16.31 9.57 -6.29
CA ILE A 206 -17.35 8.65 -6.76
C ILE A 206 -17.66 7.64 -5.66
N ALA A 207 -18.94 7.53 -5.29
CA ALA A 207 -19.37 6.51 -4.33
C ALA A 207 -19.40 5.14 -5.02
N VAL A 208 -18.51 4.23 -4.62
CA VAL A 208 -18.34 2.90 -5.25
C VAL A 208 -18.89 1.75 -4.40
N ALA A 209 -19.25 2.00 -3.14
CA ALA A 209 -19.71 1.00 -2.19
C ALA A 209 -21.04 1.37 -1.56
N GLU A 210 -21.73 0.40 -0.96
CA GLU A 210 -22.84 0.63 -0.04
C GLU A 210 -22.40 1.44 1.18
N HIS A 211 -23.34 2.16 1.82
CA HIS A 211 -23.02 3.03 2.96
C HIS A 211 -23.08 2.24 4.26
N ASP A 212 -24.07 1.35 4.35
CA ASP A 212 -24.24 0.45 5.48
C ASP A 212 -23.26 -0.72 5.38
N GLU A 213 -23.10 -1.41 6.50
CA GLU A 213 -22.19 -2.54 6.62
C GLU A 213 -22.87 -3.87 6.28
N PRO A 214 -22.21 -4.76 5.52
CA PRO A 214 -20.86 -4.63 4.97
C PRO A 214 -20.77 -3.62 3.79
N GLU A 215 -19.72 -2.81 3.72
CA GLU A 215 -19.44 -1.85 2.62
C GLU A 215 -19.24 -2.53 1.24
N ALA A 216 -20.28 -3.15 0.69
CA ALA A 216 -20.22 -3.92 -0.54
C ALA A 216 -20.07 -3.04 -1.77
N ILE A 217 -19.11 -3.33 -2.65
CA ILE A 217 -18.93 -2.61 -3.91
C ILE A 217 -20.16 -2.78 -4.80
N TYR A 218 -20.67 -1.69 -5.38
CA TYR A 218 -21.82 -1.70 -6.27
C TYR A 218 -21.59 -2.62 -7.48
N GLY A 219 -22.57 -3.47 -7.78
CA GLY A 219 -22.52 -4.44 -8.87
C GLY A 219 -21.74 -5.72 -8.58
N SER A 220 -21.14 -5.84 -7.39
CA SER A 220 -20.36 -7.02 -6.98
C SER A 220 -21.23 -8.19 -6.51
N ASP A 221 -20.62 -9.38 -6.45
CA ASP A 221 -21.25 -10.54 -5.82
C ASP A 221 -21.61 -10.33 -4.35
N LEU A 222 -20.78 -9.60 -3.60
CA LEU A 222 -21.06 -9.31 -2.20
C LEU A 222 -22.33 -8.47 -2.07
N GLN A 223 -22.50 -7.45 -2.92
CA GLN A 223 -23.72 -6.63 -2.91
C GLN A 223 -24.94 -7.47 -3.28
N ARG A 224 -24.83 -8.33 -4.30
CA ARG A 224 -25.91 -9.24 -4.70
C ARG A 224 -26.42 -10.12 -3.54
N ILE A 225 -25.53 -10.52 -2.63
CA ILE A 225 -25.85 -11.39 -1.49
C ILE A 225 -26.32 -10.60 -0.27
N ALA A 226 -25.59 -9.55 0.10
CA ALA A 226 -25.86 -8.76 1.30
C ALA A 226 -27.00 -7.75 1.11
N TYR A 227 -27.19 -7.23 -0.11
CA TYR A 227 -28.18 -6.21 -0.46
C TYR A 227 -28.93 -6.57 -1.76
N PRO A 228 -29.68 -7.68 -1.80
CA PRO A 228 -30.28 -8.18 -3.04
C PRO A 228 -31.22 -7.17 -3.72
N ASP A 229 -31.94 -6.36 -2.96
CA ASP A 229 -32.86 -5.36 -3.53
C ASP A 229 -32.10 -4.12 -4.06
N ASN A 230 -31.09 -3.63 -3.34
CA ASN A 230 -30.22 -2.57 -3.86
C ASN A 230 -29.47 -3.00 -5.11
N TYR A 231 -29.00 -4.25 -5.15
CA TYR A 231 -28.35 -4.83 -6.32
C TYR A 231 -29.29 -4.85 -7.53
N LYS A 232 -30.53 -5.34 -7.37
CA LYS A 232 -31.54 -5.30 -8.45
C LYS A 232 -31.82 -3.88 -8.92
N ASN A 233 -31.96 -2.94 -7.99
CA ASN A 233 -32.15 -1.54 -8.32
C ASN A 233 -30.96 -0.98 -9.11
N PHE A 234 -29.74 -1.29 -8.70
CA PHE A 234 -28.52 -0.88 -9.40
C PHE A 234 -28.44 -1.44 -10.82
N LEU A 235 -28.87 -2.69 -11.04
CA LEU A 235 -28.97 -3.27 -12.38
C LEU A 235 -30.02 -2.56 -13.24
N ASN A 236 -31.17 -2.21 -12.67
CA ASN A 236 -32.24 -1.47 -13.36
C ASN A 236 -31.80 -0.04 -13.74
N HIS A 237 -30.80 0.52 -13.06
CA HIS A 237 -30.14 1.79 -13.39
C HIS A 237 -28.84 1.57 -14.18
N HIS A 238 -28.79 0.51 -15.00
CA HIS A 238 -27.70 0.26 -15.94
C HIS A 238 -26.29 0.20 -15.34
N ARG A 239 -26.17 -0.13 -14.04
CA ARG A 239 -24.89 -0.20 -13.30
C ARG A 239 -24.14 1.14 -13.25
N GLU A 240 -24.87 2.25 -13.25
CA GLU A 240 -24.31 3.59 -13.20
C GLU A 240 -24.05 4.08 -11.77
N LEU A 241 -22.84 4.61 -11.54
CA LEU A 241 -22.42 5.24 -10.30
C LEU A 241 -22.52 6.76 -10.41
N ASN A 242 -22.76 7.41 -9.28
CA ASN A 242 -22.87 8.87 -9.19
C ASN A 242 -21.68 9.48 -8.42
N ALA A 243 -21.28 10.68 -8.83
CA ALA A 243 -20.38 11.50 -8.03
C ALA A 243 -21.07 11.96 -6.74
N ALA A 244 -20.47 11.66 -5.59
CA ALA A 244 -20.97 12.09 -4.29
C ALA A 244 -20.53 13.52 -3.94
N ALA A 245 -19.36 13.91 -4.42
CA ALA A 245 -18.81 15.26 -4.33
C ALA A 245 -17.87 15.52 -5.50
N GLU A 246 -17.53 16.79 -5.70
CA GLU A 246 -16.67 17.26 -6.77
C GLU A 246 -16.05 18.60 -6.39
N HIS A 247 -14.98 18.96 -7.07
CA HIS A 247 -14.46 20.32 -6.98
C HIS A 247 -13.91 20.76 -8.34
N PRO A 248 -14.30 21.92 -8.88
CA PRO A 248 -13.81 22.40 -10.16
C PRO A 248 -12.34 22.83 -10.05
N GLY A 249 -11.60 22.75 -11.16
CA GLY A 249 -10.21 23.19 -11.22
C GLY A 249 -9.45 22.53 -12.35
N ASN A 250 -8.13 22.60 -12.29
CA ASN A 250 -7.24 21.79 -13.10
C ASN A 250 -6.54 20.81 -12.16
N VAL A 251 -6.84 19.52 -12.22
CA VAL A 251 -6.21 18.49 -11.37
C VAL A 251 -5.70 17.37 -12.26
N LEU A 252 -4.39 17.14 -12.23
CA LEU A 252 -3.69 16.20 -13.10
C LEU A 252 -3.37 14.87 -12.39
N ASP A 253 -3.10 14.94 -11.09
CA ASP A 253 -2.78 13.81 -10.23
C ASP A 253 -3.27 14.08 -8.81
N ILE A 254 -3.60 13.01 -8.07
CA ILE A 254 -4.18 13.11 -6.73
C ILE A 254 -3.72 11.98 -5.80
N GLN A 255 -3.65 12.28 -4.51
CA GLN A 255 -3.45 11.30 -3.45
C GLN A 255 -4.24 11.68 -2.20
N ALA A 256 -5.15 10.82 -1.76
CA ALA A 256 -5.87 10.94 -0.50
C ALA A 256 -5.05 10.34 0.64
N ARG A 257 -5.09 10.98 1.81
CA ARG A 257 -4.53 10.44 3.05
C ARG A 257 -5.31 10.99 4.24
N GLY A 258 -6.15 10.14 4.82
CA GLY A 258 -7.04 10.57 5.91
C GLY A 258 -8.06 11.57 5.40
N GLU A 259 -8.15 12.72 6.05
CA GLU A 259 -9.15 13.77 5.77
C GLU A 259 -8.78 14.68 4.60
N TYR A 260 -7.59 14.49 4.01
CA TYR A 260 -7.04 15.39 3.01
C TYR A 260 -6.80 14.69 1.68
N LEU A 261 -7.16 15.40 0.61
CA LEU A 261 -6.79 15.07 -0.76
C LEU A 261 -5.74 16.06 -1.25
N TYR A 262 -4.56 15.54 -1.58
CA TYR A 262 -3.47 16.29 -2.19
C TYR A 262 -3.59 16.24 -3.70
N ALA A 263 -3.43 17.37 -4.38
CA ALA A 263 -3.65 17.47 -5.82
C ALA A 263 -2.55 18.29 -6.51
N ALA A 264 -2.05 17.77 -7.63
CA ALA A 264 -1.18 18.49 -8.54
C ALA A 264 -2.01 19.23 -9.59
N ASN A 265 -1.95 20.57 -9.58
CA ASN A 265 -2.88 21.40 -10.34
C ASN A 265 -2.27 22.06 -11.60
N GLY A 266 -1.18 21.51 -12.14
CA GLY A 266 -0.43 22.11 -13.23
C GLY A 266 0.08 23.49 -12.84
N PRO A 267 -0.18 24.55 -13.64
CA PRO A 267 0.22 25.92 -13.30
C PRO A 267 -0.36 26.48 -11.99
N GLY A 268 -1.37 25.83 -11.41
CA GLY A 268 -1.92 26.18 -10.10
C GLY A 268 -1.06 25.71 -8.92
N GLY A 269 0.00 24.94 -9.15
CA GLY A 269 0.85 24.35 -8.12
C GLY A 269 0.20 23.19 -7.37
N LEU A 270 0.63 22.96 -6.13
CA LEU A 270 -0.02 22.00 -5.24
C LEU A 270 -1.25 22.63 -4.58
N ARG A 271 -2.34 21.86 -4.49
CA ARG A 271 -3.49 22.18 -3.66
C ARG A 271 -3.85 21.03 -2.73
N VAL A 272 -4.38 21.38 -1.56
CA VAL A 272 -4.93 20.42 -0.59
C VAL A 272 -6.42 20.71 -0.40
N TYR A 273 -7.22 19.65 -0.36
CA TYR A 273 -8.66 19.71 -0.14
C TYR A 273 -9.01 18.90 1.10
N ASP A 274 -9.83 19.47 1.97
CA ASP A 274 -10.46 18.74 3.07
C ASP A 274 -11.70 18.02 2.52
N ILE A 275 -11.67 16.70 2.64
CA ILE A 275 -12.65 15.74 2.12
C ILE A 275 -13.43 15.05 3.26
N ALA A 276 -13.29 15.49 4.51
CA ALA A 276 -13.94 14.87 5.67
C ALA A 276 -15.47 15.04 5.67
N ASN A 277 -15.97 16.06 4.97
CA ASN A 277 -17.36 16.50 5.06
C ASN A 277 -18.30 15.92 3.98
N ILE A 278 -17.85 14.95 3.18
CA ILE A 278 -18.68 14.40 2.08
C ILE A 278 -20.01 13.82 2.58
N ASP A 279 -19.99 13.12 3.73
CA ASP A 279 -21.18 12.55 4.39
C ASP A 279 -21.69 13.39 5.56
N ASN A 280 -21.06 14.53 5.84
CA ASN A 280 -21.44 15.40 6.95
C ASN A 280 -22.54 16.39 6.52
N LYS A 281 -23.80 16.04 6.80
CA LYS A 281 -24.96 16.91 6.50
C LYS A 281 -24.99 18.20 7.32
N GLY A 282 -24.23 18.27 8.41
CA GLY A 282 -24.06 19.48 9.21
C GLY A 282 -23.16 20.52 8.56
N PHE A 283 -22.53 20.20 7.42
CA PHE A 283 -21.65 21.09 6.67
C PHE A 283 -22.19 21.33 5.26
N SER A 284 -22.30 22.58 4.84
CA SER A 284 -22.91 22.91 3.53
C SER A 284 -22.02 22.56 2.34
N GLU A 285 -20.70 22.66 2.52
CA GLU A 285 -19.71 22.40 1.47
C GLU A 285 -19.02 21.05 1.71
N LYS A 286 -19.23 20.08 0.82
CA LYS A 286 -18.73 18.71 0.99
C LYS A 286 -17.20 18.61 0.90
N VAL A 287 -16.59 19.47 0.09
CA VAL A 287 -15.14 19.53 -0.14
C VAL A 287 -14.69 20.96 0.06
N THR A 288 -13.87 21.21 1.08
CA THR A 288 -13.45 22.57 1.41
C THR A 288 -11.97 22.78 1.10
N THR A 289 -11.61 23.99 0.68
CA THR A 289 -10.20 24.38 0.50
C THR A 289 -9.69 25.26 1.64
N ALA A 290 -10.61 25.73 2.48
CA ALA A 290 -10.32 26.47 3.69
C ALA A 290 -11.58 26.52 4.58
N PRO A 291 -11.81 25.56 5.51
CA PRO A 291 -12.94 25.62 6.44
C PRO A 291 -12.93 26.85 7.38
N VAL A 292 -11.75 27.42 7.65
CA VAL A 292 -11.52 28.69 8.35
C VAL A 292 -10.90 29.73 7.41
N SER A 293 -10.89 31.01 7.81
CA SER A 293 -10.41 32.11 6.97
C SER A 293 -8.98 31.90 6.42
N PRO A 294 -8.58 32.55 5.32
CA PRO A 294 -7.21 32.49 4.79
C PRO A 294 -6.11 32.97 5.77
N ILE A 295 -6.49 33.68 6.84
CA ILE A 295 -5.58 34.05 7.94
C ILE A 295 -5.33 32.86 8.87
N GLY A 296 -6.25 31.88 8.93
CA GLY A 296 -6.16 30.69 9.77
C GLY A 296 -5.49 29.49 9.09
N GLN A 297 -5.48 29.40 7.75
CA GLN A 297 -4.82 28.31 7.02
C GLN A 297 -4.52 28.64 5.55
N LYS A 298 -3.59 27.89 4.97
CA LYS A 298 -3.14 27.96 3.58
C LYS A 298 -2.89 26.57 3.00
N PHE A 299 -3.91 26.02 2.32
CA PHE A 299 -3.89 24.72 1.64
C PHE A 299 -3.45 24.77 0.17
N TYR A 300 -2.45 25.59 -0.13
CA TYR A 300 -1.85 25.61 -1.46
C TYR A 300 -0.40 26.06 -1.41
N VAL A 301 0.39 25.53 -2.34
CA VAL A 301 1.77 25.94 -2.55
C VAL A 301 1.99 26.21 -4.04
N PRO A 302 2.24 27.47 -4.43
CA PRO A 302 2.51 27.80 -5.82
C PRO A 302 3.80 27.12 -6.31
N THR A 303 3.68 26.42 -7.44
CA THR A 303 4.78 25.90 -8.26
C THR A 303 4.48 26.24 -9.72
N LYS A 304 5.47 26.14 -10.61
CA LYS A 304 5.29 26.56 -12.02
C LYS A 304 4.36 25.64 -12.80
N ASN A 305 4.45 24.32 -12.59
CA ASN A 305 3.69 23.32 -13.32
C ASN A 305 3.67 21.95 -12.62
N ALA A 306 2.94 21.83 -11.51
CA ALA A 306 2.83 20.59 -10.74
C ALA A 306 2.11 19.48 -11.53
N ILE A 307 2.79 18.37 -11.81
CA ILE A 307 2.23 17.25 -12.60
C ILE A 307 1.81 16.08 -11.71
N ALA A 308 2.62 15.73 -10.72
CA ALA A 308 2.35 14.61 -9.82
C ALA A 308 2.66 14.95 -8.37
N VAL A 309 1.94 14.34 -7.44
CA VAL A 309 2.12 14.49 -5.99
C VAL A 309 2.30 13.13 -5.33
N ALA A 310 3.31 13.01 -4.48
CA ALA A 310 3.55 11.84 -3.66
C ALA A 310 3.54 12.20 -2.18
N SER A 311 2.80 11.39 -1.43
CA SER A 311 3.10 11.15 -0.03
C SER A 311 3.96 9.89 0.08
N PRO A 312 4.99 9.83 0.95
CA PRO A 312 5.82 8.63 1.10
C PRO A 312 5.03 7.36 1.46
N THR A 313 3.84 7.52 2.04
CA THR A 313 2.92 6.42 2.36
C THR A 313 1.48 6.93 2.38
N THR A 314 0.53 6.04 2.10
CA THR A 314 -0.92 6.30 2.27
C THR A 314 -1.36 6.21 3.73
N LEU A 315 -0.50 5.70 4.60
CA LEU A 315 -0.70 5.57 6.02
C LEU A 315 -0.48 6.91 6.75
N GLY A 316 -1.29 7.18 7.78
CA GLY A 316 -1.11 8.31 8.67
C GLY A 316 0.12 8.11 9.56
N VAL A 317 1.24 8.72 9.17
CA VAL A 317 2.51 8.70 9.91
C VAL A 317 2.95 10.13 10.18
N ASP A 318 3.24 10.44 11.44
CA ASP A 318 3.62 11.77 11.92
C ASP A 318 4.95 11.70 12.69
N PRO A 319 6.08 12.08 12.05
CA PRO A 319 7.40 12.07 12.70
C PRO A 319 7.58 13.10 13.81
N LEU A 320 6.61 14.00 14.02
CA LEU A 320 6.75 15.13 14.93
C LEU A 320 5.94 14.96 16.21
N ARG A 321 5.22 13.85 16.36
CA ARG A 321 4.65 13.46 17.66
C ARG A 321 5.77 13.04 18.60
N GLN A 322 5.56 13.30 19.89
CA GLN A 322 6.52 12.89 20.90
C GLN A 322 6.49 11.36 21.06
N GLN A 323 7.57 10.70 20.67
CA GLN A 323 7.75 9.28 20.94
C GLN A 323 8.16 9.07 22.41
N LEU A 324 7.62 8.02 23.02
CA LEU A 324 7.95 7.62 24.39
C LEU A 324 9.05 6.55 24.36
N PRO A 325 10.24 6.80 24.91
CA PRO A 325 11.36 5.84 24.88
C PRO A 325 11.01 4.47 25.48
N GLU A 326 10.18 4.43 26.52
CA GLU A 326 9.67 3.19 27.13
C GLU A 326 8.88 2.27 26.18
N ASN A 327 8.38 2.77 25.04
CA ASN A 327 7.73 1.90 24.05
C ASN A 327 8.74 1.07 23.24
N GLU A 328 10.00 1.50 23.18
CA GLU A 328 11.07 0.87 22.39
C GLU A 328 10.73 0.76 20.89
N GLU A 329 9.99 1.73 20.37
CA GLU A 329 9.67 1.85 18.94
C GLU A 329 10.86 2.45 18.16
N GLN A 330 10.92 2.17 16.86
CA GLN A 330 11.91 2.82 15.99
C GLN A 330 11.64 4.34 15.87
N PRO A 331 12.64 5.18 15.60
CA PRO A 331 12.38 6.57 15.27
C PRO A 331 11.57 6.67 13.97
N ILE A 332 10.58 7.55 13.93
CA ILE A 332 9.85 7.84 12.68
C ILE A 332 10.73 8.74 11.81
N HIS A 333 10.99 8.30 10.58
CA HIS A 333 11.83 9.04 9.66
C HIS A 333 11.22 10.39 9.24
N LEU A 334 12.03 11.43 9.14
CA LEU A 334 11.59 12.80 8.87
C LEU A 334 10.93 12.96 7.48
N LEU A 335 11.26 12.09 6.51
CA LEU A 335 10.64 11.98 5.19
C LEU A 335 9.10 12.04 5.25
N TYR A 336 8.49 11.37 6.24
CA TYR A 336 7.04 11.30 6.40
C TYR A 336 6.38 12.64 6.77
N GLY A 337 7.18 13.61 7.20
CA GLY A 337 6.76 14.97 7.53
C GLY A 337 6.57 15.89 6.33
N PHE A 338 6.85 15.45 5.10
CA PHE A 338 6.77 16.27 3.89
C PHE A 338 5.84 15.65 2.82
N LEU A 339 5.46 16.48 1.85
CA LEU A 339 4.92 16.01 0.56
C LEU A 339 5.91 16.35 -0.55
N TYR A 340 5.86 15.56 -1.62
CA TYR A 340 6.81 15.66 -2.72
C TYR A 340 6.06 15.88 -4.02
N VAL A 341 6.39 16.94 -4.74
CA VAL A 341 5.74 17.32 -6.00
C VAL A 341 6.74 17.20 -7.13
N ALA A 342 6.37 16.44 -8.16
CA ALA A 342 7.05 16.48 -9.45
C ALA A 342 6.47 17.64 -10.26
N ASP A 343 7.26 18.70 -10.39
CA ASP A 343 6.97 19.87 -11.20
C ASP A 343 7.71 19.78 -12.54
N LYS A 344 6.98 19.97 -13.64
CA LYS A 344 7.54 19.82 -15.00
C LYS A 344 8.70 20.78 -15.28
N GLU A 345 8.71 21.95 -14.66
CA GLU A 345 9.71 22.99 -14.90
C GLU A 345 10.69 23.11 -13.74
N GLU A 346 10.20 23.04 -12.50
CA GLU A 346 11.00 23.22 -11.29
C GLU A 346 11.66 21.92 -10.79
N GLY A 347 11.33 20.76 -11.35
CA GLY A 347 11.84 19.46 -10.91
C GLY A 347 11.16 18.98 -9.63
N LEU A 348 11.92 18.58 -8.62
CA LEU A 348 11.36 18.15 -7.33
C LEU A 348 11.09 19.36 -6.42
N VAL A 349 9.84 19.55 -6.01
CA VAL A 349 9.46 20.53 -4.99
C VAL A 349 9.03 19.80 -3.73
N ILE A 350 9.71 20.06 -2.62
CA ILE A 350 9.42 19.47 -1.31
C ILE A 350 8.57 20.47 -0.51
N ILE A 351 7.42 20.00 -0.06
CA ILE A 351 6.36 20.79 0.55
C ILE A 351 6.39 20.60 2.06
N GLY A 352 6.51 21.70 2.78
CA GLY A 352 6.69 21.75 4.23
C GLY A 352 7.35 23.05 4.66
N ASP A 353 7.77 23.13 5.92
CA ASP A 353 8.53 24.28 6.45
C ASP A 353 10.03 23.93 6.49
N PRO A 354 10.92 24.72 5.88
CA PRO A 354 12.35 24.42 5.85
C PRO A 354 13.04 24.45 7.21
N HIS A 355 12.42 25.01 8.26
CA HIS A 355 13.04 25.15 9.58
C HIS A 355 12.64 24.01 10.52
N LEU A 356 13.45 22.95 10.62
CA LEU A 356 13.19 21.78 11.49
C LEU A 356 12.94 22.09 12.99
N LYS A 357 13.40 23.25 13.47
CA LYS A 357 13.17 23.73 14.85
C LYS A 357 11.89 24.57 15.01
N SER A 358 11.18 24.83 13.92
CA SER A 358 9.82 25.35 13.94
C SER A 358 8.94 24.41 14.76
N LYS A 359 7.83 24.91 15.32
CA LYS A 359 6.85 24.03 15.96
C LYS A 359 6.13 23.12 14.93
N SER A 360 6.24 23.44 13.63
CA SER A 360 5.58 22.75 12.53
C SER A 360 6.45 22.67 11.24
N PRO A 361 7.62 22.01 11.24
CA PRO A 361 8.58 21.97 10.14
C PRO A 361 8.14 21.19 8.88
N GLY A 362 6.87 20.83 8.73
CA GLY A 362 6.41 19.93 7.68
C GLY A 362 4.90 20.03 7.50
N VAL A 363 4.31 19.06 6.79
CA VAL A 363 2.86 18.96 6.61
C VAL A 363 2.13 18.34 7.81
N ARG A 364 2.81 18.20 8.96
CA ARG A 364 2.27 17.66 10.24
C ARG A 364 0.99 18.33 10.68
N THR A 365 0.84 19.62 10.40
CA THR A 365 -0.35 20.40 10.77
C THR A 365 -1.64 19.76 10.23
N LEU A 366 -1.53 18.99 9.14
CA LEU A 366 -2.64 18.21 8.59
C LEU A 366 -2.97 16.92 9.36
N LEU A 367 -2.20 16.56 10.40
CA LEU A 367 -2.35 15.33 11.18
C LEU A 367 -2.41 15.58 12.70
N ASP A 368 -2.28 16.83 13.14
CA ASP A 368 -2.30 17.22 14.56
C ASP A 368 -3.68 17.64 15.08
N GLY A 369 -4.67 17.77 14.18
CA GLY A 369 -6.04 18.17 14.50
C GLY A 369 -6.23 19.66 14.79
N ASN A 370 -5.22 20.51 14.52
CA ASN A 370 -5.30 21.95 14.73
C ASN A 370 -5.46 22.70 13.40
N PRO A 371 -6.67 23.15 13.03
CA PRO A 371 -6.86 23.85 11.76
C PRO A 371 -6.19 25.24 11.70
N ALA A 372 -5.78 25.81 12.84
CA ALA A 372 -5.28 27.18 12.92
C ALA A 372 -3.77 27.34 12.62
N ASN A 373 -3.03 26.23 12.41
CA ASN A 373 -1.60 26.26 12.12
C ASN A 373 -1.25 25.71 10.72
N ASN A 374 -2.27 25.50 9.88
CA ASN A 374 -2.15 24.84 8.59
C ASN A 374 -1.56 25.73 7.48
N PHE A 375 -0.27 26.06 7.56
CA PHE A 375 0.40 26.94 6.59
C PHE A 375 1.46 26.20 5.78
N LEU A 376 1.05 25.68 4.62
CA LEU A 376 1.96 24.93 3.75
C LEU A 376 2.93 25.87 3.03
N GLY A 377 4.20 25.45 2.97
CA GLY A 377 5.30 26.19 2.37
C GLY A 377 6.13 25.35 1.41
N ARG A 378 7.13 25.99 0.81
CA ARG A 378 8.18 25.33 0.02
C ARG A 378 9.39 25.15 0.92
N ALA A 379 9.74 23.90 1.22
CA ALA A 379 10.93 23.57 1.99
C ALA A 379 12.17 23.56 1.10
N VAL A 380 12.11 22.85 -0.03
CA VAL A 380 13.20 22.74 -1.00
C VAL A 380 12.65 22.72 -2.43
N THR A 381 13.43 23.26 -3.36
CA THR A 381 13.23 23.08 -4.80
C THR A 381 14.54 22.59 -5.40
N PHE A 382 14.50 21.43 -6.03
CA PHE A 382 15.67 20.67 -6.41
C PHE A 382 15.58 20.28 -7.89
N ASN A 383 16.45 20.88 -8.69
CA ASN A 383 16.63 20.55 -10.11
C ASN A 383 18.07 20.88 -10.56
N PRO A 384 19.09 20.21 -10.00
CA PRO A 384 20.48 20.52 -10.31
C PRO A 384 20.76 20.26 -11.80
N GLY A 385 21.29 21.27 -12.50
CA GLY A 385 21.64 21.17 -13.91
C GLY A 385 20.45 20.86 -14.85
N GLY A 386 19.20 21.04 -14.39
CA GLY A 386 18.01 20.70 -15.19
C GLY A 386 17.73 19.19 -15.28
N ALA A 387 18.37 18.36 -14.46
CA ALA A 387 18.23 16.91 -14.51
C ALA A 387 16.78 16.39 -14.31
N LEU A 388 15.95 17.16 -13.60
CA LEU A 388 14.55 16.85 -13.31
C LEU A 388 13.56 17.67 -14.17
N THR A 389 14.04 18.44 -15.14
CA THR A 389 13.16 19.11 -16.10
C THR A 389 12.38 18.07 -16.91
N GLY A 390 11.09 18.31 -17.10
CA GLY A 390 10.18 17.35 -17.72
C GLY A 390 9.61 16.31 -16.75
N ALA A 391 9.82 16.47 -15.44
CA ALA A 391 9.25 15.57 -14.43
C ALA A 391 7.72 15.45 -14.61
N ARG A 392 7.24 14.20 -14.62
CA ARG A 392 5.83 13.86 -14.83
C ARG A 392 5.28 12.79 -13.89
N ARG A 393 6.15 12.07 -13.20
CA ARG A 393 5.77 11.06 -12.21
C ARG A 393 6.80 11.00 -11.09
N ILE A 394 6.33 10.72 -9.89
CA ILE A 394 7.17 10.48 -8.72
C ILE A 394 6.64 9.26 -7.97
N THR A 395 7.54 8.35 -7.61
CA THR A 395 7.29 7.19 -6.76
C THR A 395 8.31 7.20 -5.63
N ILE A 396 7.86 7.06 -4.39
CA ILE A 396 8.74 6.98 -3.23
C ILE A 396 8.95 5.50 -2.89
N ALA A 397 10.20 5.08 -2.80
CA ALA A 397 10.62 3.74 -2.38
C ALA A 397 11.66 3.88 -1.27
N GLY A 398 11.26 3.59 -0.04
CA GLY A 398 12.02 3.90 1.16
C GLY A 398 12.36 5.39 1.24
N THR A 399 13.64 5.71 1.41
CA THR A 399 14.15 7.08 1.43
C THR A 399 14.50 7.63 0.03
N PHE A 400 14.10 6.98 -1.06
CA PHE A 400 14.40 7.44 -2.42
C PHE A 400 13.15 7.90 -3.18
N ALA A 401 13.24 9.03 -3.87
CA ALA A 401 12.31 9.43 -4.90
C ALA A 401 12.79 8.98 -6.28
N TYR A 402 11.98 8.19 -6.94
CA TYR A 402 12.14 7.77 -8.32
C TYR A 402 11.26 8.69 -9.17
N ILE A 403 11.90 9.57 -9.94
CA ILE A 403 11.22 10.61 -10.70
C ILE A 403 11.37 10.33 -12.19
N LEU A 404 10.24 10.12 -12.88
CA LEU A 404 10.23 9.95 -14.33
C LEU A 404 10.12 11.32 -15.00
N THR A 405 11.05 11.58 -15.92
CA THR A 405 11.03 12.72 -16.84
C THR A 405 10.62 12.28 -18.24
N ASP A 406 10.63 13.21 -19.19
CA ASP A 406 10.48 12.91 -20.62
C ASP A 406 11.60 12.02 -21.17
N LYS A 407 12.76 11.98 -20.52
CA LYS A 407 13.98 11.32 -21.03
C LYS A 407 14.46 10.13 -20.19
N ALA A 408 14.21 10.12 -18.89
CA ALA A 408 14.86 9.18 -17.98
C ALA A 408 14.07 8.96 -16.68
N LEU A 409 14.43 7.91 -15.97
CA LEU A 409 14.25 7.80 -14.52
C LEU A 409 15.44 8.48 -13.83
N VAL A 410 15.16 9.43 -12.93
CA VAL A 410 16.17 10.06 -12.07
C VAL A 410 15.89 9.64 -10.63
N VAL A 411 16.91 9.11 -9.95
CA VAL A 411 16.81 8.67 -8.55
C VAL A 411 17.40 9.73 -7.65
N VAL A 412 16.59 10.19 -6.71
CA VAL A 412 16.94 11.21 -5.72
C VAL A 412 16.88 10.58 -4.33
N ASP A 413 17.99 10.65 -3.60
CA ASP A 413 18.02 10.29 -2.18
C ASP A 413 17.42 11.42 -1.34
N LEU A 414 16.52 11.04 -0.45
CA LEU A 414 15.73 11.86 0.47
C LEU A 414 15.91 11.44 1.94
N ASP A 415 16.97 10.70 2.28
CA ASP A 415 17.35 10.40 3.66
C ASP A 415 17.44 11.69 4.49
N ASN A 416 18.04 12.74 3.92
CA ASN A 416 17.82 14.11 4.34
C ASN A 416 16.90 14.84 3.34
N PRO A 417 15.60 15.02 3.63
CA PRO A 417 14.68 15.68 2.71
C PRO A 417 15.01 17.16 2.48
N LEU A 418 15.79 17.81 3.33
CA LEU A 418 16.22 19.20 3.14
C LEU A 418 17.55 19.32 2.36
N GLY A 419 18.23 18.20 2.11
CA GLY A 419 19.47 18.12 1.34
C GLY A 419 19.42 16.99 0.31
N PRO A 420 18.47 16.99 -0.64
CA PRO A 420 18.33 15.94 -1.64
C PRO A 420 19.57 15.82 -2.53
N ARG A 421 19.86 14.61 -3.00
CA ARG A 421 20.97 14.34 -3.94
C ARG A 421 20.56 13.34 -5.02
N ILE A 422 21.02 13.55 -6.25
CA ILE A 422 20.83 12.57 -7.32
C ILE A 422 21.83 11.43 -7.12
N THR A 423 21.36 10.19 -7.15
CA THR A 423 22.21 8.99 -7.02
C THR A 423 22.35 8.20 -8.32
N ALA A 424 21.34 8.26 -9.19
CA ALA A 424 21.36 7.57 -10.48
C ALA A 424 20.47 8.27 -11.52
N THR A 425 20.75 7.99 -12.78
CA THR A 425 19.90 8.36 -13.91
C THR A 425 19.90 7.20 -14.91
N VAL A 426 18.72 6.70 -15.26
CA VAL A 426 18.52 5.60 -16.20
C VAL A 426 17.68 6.11 -17.37
N GLY A 427 18.31 6.28 -18.53
CA GLY A 427 17.66 6.75 -19.76
C GLY A 427 17.86 5.78 -20.92
N SER A 428 17.82 6.31 -22.14
CA SER A 428 18.05 5.53 -23.36
C SER A 428 19.44 4.86 -23.36
N PRO A 429 19.59 3.61 -23.84
CA PRO A 429 18.55 2.78 -24.49
C PRO A 429 17.67 1.97 -23.52
N ALA A 430 17.95 1.98 -22.21
CA ALA A 430 17.20 1.17 -21.25
C ALA A 430 15.74 1.61 -21.12
N LEU A 431 15.52 2.92 -20.98
CA LEU A 431 14.19 3.53 -20.90
C LEU A 431 14.03 4.59 -21.99
N HIS A 432 12.91 4.55 -22.71
CA HIS A 432 12.55 5.54 -23.72
C HIS A 432 11.16 6.10 -23.45
N ASP A 433 11.11 7.40 -23.11
CA ASP A 433 9.87 8.10 -22.72
C ASP A 433 9.12 7.37 -21.58
N PRO A 434 9.72 7.20 -20.39
CA PRO A 434 9.10 6.46 -19.28
C PRO A 434 7.95 7.21 -18.62
N ARG A 435 6.75 6.62 -18.53
CA ARG A 435 5.48 7.29 -18.20
C ARG A 435 4.91 6.94 -16.82
N GLY A 436 5.13 5.72 -16.35
CA GLY A 436 4.61 5.25 -15.07
C GLY A 436 5.52 4.18 -14.48
N MET A 437 5.45 4.01 -13.16
CA MET A 437 6.23 2.99 -12.47
C MET A 437 5.59 2.56 -11.15
N ALA A 438 5.95 1.35 -10.71
CA ALA A 438 5.63 0.82 -9.40
C ALA A 438 6.83 0.03 -8.87
N VAL A 439 7.03 0.02 -7.55
CA VAL A 439 8.08 -0.74 -6.87
C VAL A 439 7.42 -1.81 -6.00
N GLN A 440 7.97 -3.02 -6.03
CA GLN A 440 7.63 -4.09 -5.10
C GLN A 440 8.91 -4.84 -4.75
N PHE A 441 9.35 -4.68 -3.49
CA PHE A 441 10.56 -5.30 -2.98
C PHE A 441 11.77 -5.04 -3.88
N ARG A 442 12.36 -6.07 -4.51
CA ARG A 442 13.60 -5.96 -5.27
C ARG A 442 13.45 -5.42 -6.70
N TYR A 443 12.23 -5.20 -7.18
CA TYR A 443 12.02 -4.81 -8.58
C TYR A 443 11.16 -3.55 -8.72
N ALA A 444 11.55 -2.72 -9.67
CA ALA A 444 10.74 -1.63 -10.18
C ALA A 444 10.22 -1.98 -11.58
N PHE A 445 8.91 -1.86 -11.76
CA PHE A 445 8.21 -2.09 -13.01
C PHE A 445 7.94 -0.73 -13.64
N VAL A 446 8.50 -0.48 -14.82
CA VAL A 446 8.43 0.82 -15.49
C VAL A 446 7.73 0.63 -16.82
N VAL A 447 6.73 1.46 -17.11
CA VAL A 447 6.15 1.52 -18.45
C VAL A 447 6.73 2.70 -19.21
N ASP A 448 7.13 2.44 -20.44
CA ASP A 448 7.68 3.43 -21.34
C ASP A 448 7.06 3.26 -22.74
N HIS A 449 7.64 3.86 -23.77
CA HIS A 449 7.06 3.79 -25.11
C HIS A 449 6.97 2.37 -25.71
N ASP A 450 7.80 1.42 -25.24
CA ASP A 450 7.88 0.05 -25.79
C ASP A 450 6.88 -0.87 -25.11
N GLY A 451 6.49 -0.53 -23.87
CA GLY A 451 5.64 -1.35 -23.02
C GLY A 451 6.16 -1.40 -21.59
N LEU A 452 6.01 -2.55 -20.94
CA LEU A 452 6.47 -2.78 -19.57
C LEU A 452 7.90 -3.31 -19.56
N LYS A 453 8.79 -2.65 -18.80
CA LYS A 453 10.17 -3.06 -18.54
C LYS A 453 10.42 -3.22 -17.03
N VAL A 454 11.48 -3.94 -16.68
CA VAL A 454 11.84 -4.19 -15.27
C VAL A 454 13.25 -3.69 -14.97
N LEU A 455 13.40 -3.07 -13.81
CA LEU A 455 14.68 -2.71 -13.20
C LEU A 455 14.85 -3.50 -11.89
N ASP A 456 16.03 -4.07 -11.67
CA ASP A 456 16.45 -4.54 -10.35
C ASP A 456 16.79 -3.31 -9.48
N VAL A 457 16.12 -3.20 -8.35
CA VAL A 457 16.28 -2.13 -7.35
C VAL A 457 16.68 -2.68 -5.97
N THR A 458 17.29 -3.87 -5.93
CA THR A 458 17.90 -4.45 -4.73
C THR A 458 18.84 -3.43 -4.05
N ASP A 459 19.52 -2.61 -4.85
CA ASP A 459 20.11 -1.34 -4.41
C ASP A 459 19.24 -0.17 -4.88
N LEU A 460 18.44 0.37 -3.96
CA LEU A 460 17.53 1.50 -4.22
C LEU A 460 18.25 2.75 -4.75
N ALA A 461 19.55 2.92 -4.51
CA ALA A 461 20.30 4.07 -5.00
C ALA A 461 20.76 3.92 -6.46
N ARG A 462 20.79 2.68 -6.99
CA ARG A 462 21.40 2.33 -8.28
C ARG A 462 20.55 1.26 -9.03
N PRO A 463 19.35 1.62 -9.49
CA PRO A 463 18.51 0.72 -10.28
C PRO A 463 19.24 0.23 -11.54
N GLN A 464 19.15 -1.07 -11.82
CA GLN A 464 19.78 -1.72 -12.98
C GLN A 464 18.73 -2.29 -13.94
N PRO A 465 18.78 -2.00 -15.25
CA PRO A 465 17.88 -2.63 -16.22
C PRO A 465 18.04 -4.15 -16.25
N VAL A 466 16.93 -4.88 -16.23
CA VAL A 466 16.93 -6.33 -16.40
C VAL A 466 16.83 -6.66 -17.90
N SER A 467 17.89 -7.26 -18.44
CA SER A 467 17.94 -7.61 -19.87
C SER A 467 16.88 -8.64 -20.22
N GLY A 468 16.12 -8.40 -21.30
CA GLY A 468 15.08 -9.31 -21.79
C GLY A 468 13.74 -9.24 -21.05
N ALA A 469 13.66 -8.50 -19.93
CA ALA A 469 12.42 -8.32 -19.18
C ALA A 469 11.53 -7.21 -19.80
N LEU A 470 11.00 -7.48 -20.99
CA LEU A 470 10.12 -6.58 -21.75
C LEU A 470 8.81 -7.28 -22.11
N VAL A 471 7.68 -6.64 -21.81
CA VAL A 471 6.36 -6.99 -22.36
C VAL A 471 5.92 -5.87 -23.30
N PRO A 472 5.93 -6.10 -24.62
CA PRO A 472 5.58 -5.06 -25.59
C PRO A 472 4.12 -4.62 -25.48
N LEU A 473 3.87 -3.31 -25.37
CA LEU A 473 2.54 -2.71 -25.32
C LEU A 473 2.57 -1.37 -26.04
N ALA A 474 1.65 -1.16 -27.00
CA ALA A 474 1.72 -0.03 -27.92
C ALA A 474 1.32 1.32 -27.29
N ASP A 475 0.52 1.30 -26.21
CA ASP A 475 0.00 2.49 -25.54
C ASP A 475 0.05 2.32 -24.02
N ALA A 476 1.20 1.87 -23.49
CA ALA A 476 1.39 1.79 -22.04
C ALA A 476 1.52 3.21 -21.45
N ARG A 477 0.67 3.52 -20.47
CA ARG A 477 0.58 4.85 -19.84
C ARG A 477 0.95 4.82 -18.37
N ASN A 478 0.60 3.74 -17.67
CA ASN A 478 0.82 3.61 -16.23
C ASN A 478 0.81 2.15 -15.77
N VAL A 479 1.29 1.85 -14.57
CA VAL A 479 1.35 0.49 -14.00
C VAL A 479 1.03 0.49 -12.50
N TYR A 480 0.27 -0.53 -12.07
CA TYR A 480 0.04 -0.83 -10.67
C TYR A 480 0.39 -2.30 -10.41
N VAL A 481 1.23 -2.59 -9.43
CA VAL A 481 1.65 -3.97 -9.11
C VAL A 481 0.94 -4.42 -7.85
N ALA A 482 0.19 -5.51 -7.94
CA ALA A 482 -0.49 -6.13 -6.81
C ALA A 482 -0.15 -7.62 -6.75
N ARG A 483 0.53 -8.03 -5.66
CA ARG A 483 1.14 -9.37 -5.52
C ARG A 483 1.94 -9.74 -6.78
N THR A 484 1.60 -10.84 -7.44
CA THR A 484 2.29 -11.45 -8.59
C THR A 484 1.83 -10.91 -9.94
N TYR A 485 0.95 -9.90 -9.97
CA TYR A 485 0.46 -9.31 -11.22
C TYR A 485 0.73 -7.81 -11.30
N ALA A 486 1.15 -7.36 -12.48
CA ALA A 486 1.19 -5.97 -12.87
C ALA A 486 -0.01 -5.63 -13.77
N TYR A 487 -0.75 -4.60 -13.40
CA TYR A 487 -1.90 -4.06 -14.12
C TYR A 487 -1.46 -2.81 -14.87
N VAL A 488 -1.28 -2.95 -16.18
CA VAL A 488 -0.81 -1.87 -17.06
C VAL A 488 -1.99 -1.19 -17.72
N SER A 489 -2.09 0.12 -17.50
CA SER A 489 -3.01 1.01 -18.21
C SER A 489 -2.54 1.15 -19.65
N ALA A 490 -3.12 0.36 -20.55
CA ALA A 490 -2.68 0.21 -21.93
C ALA A 490 -3.50 1.09 -22.91
N GLY A 491 -4.03 2.22 -22.44
CA GLY A 491 -4.70 3.22 -23.25
C GLY A 491 -5.78 2.62 -24.13
N LYS A 492 -5.58 2.68 -25.45
CA LYS A 492 -6.50 2.13 -26.47
C LYS A 492 -6.68 0.62 -26.42
N GLN A 493 -5.73 -0.12 -25.85
CA GLN A 493 -5.77 -1.57 -25.75
C GLN A 493 -6.56 -2.04 -24.51
N GLY A 494 -6.98 -1.13 -23.62
CA GLY A 494 -7.69 -1.48 -22.39
C GLY A 494 -6.73 -1.73 -21.22
N LEU A 495 -7.02 -2.73 -20.40
CA LEU A 495 -6.21 -3.10 -19.23
C LEU A 495 -5.38 -4.35 -19.55
N ALA A 496 -4.06 -4.20 -19.63
CA ALA A 496 -3.16 -5.34 -19.77
C ALA A 496 -2.80 -5.89 -18.38
N ILE A 497 -2.97 -7.20 -18.20
CA ILE A 497 -2.64 -7.92 -16.96
C ILE A 497 -1.42 -8.78 -17.28
N VAL A 498 -0.33 -8.51 -16.57
CA VAL A 498 0.98 -9.10 -16.79
C VAL A 498 1.36 -9.91 -15.55
N ASP A 499 1.67 -11.19 -15.76
CA ASP A 499 2.28 -12.04 -14.74
C ASP A 499 3.72 -11.57 -14.49
N VAL A 500 4.00 -11.23 -13.24
CA VAL A 500 5.30 -10.79 -12.73
C VAL A 500 5.77 -11.63 -11.55
N GLU A 501 5.26 -12.86 -11.42
CA GLU A 501 5.73 -13.83 -10.43
C GLU A 501 7.25 -14.01 -10.50
N ARG A 502 7.78 -14.07 -11.74
CA ARG A 502 9.21 -13.97 -12.07
C ARG A 502 9.48 -12.59 -12.68
N PRO A 503 9.93 -11.59 -11.90
CA PRO A 503 10.10 -10.23 -12.39
C PRO A 503 11.12 -10.09 -13.54
N GLU A 504 12.07 -11.03 -13.64
CA GLU A 504 13.07 -11.02 -14.72
C GLU A 504 12.57 -11.63 -16.04
N ALA A 505 11.41 -12.29 -16.02
CA ALA A 505 10.76 -12.86 -17.18
C ALA A 505 9.24 -12.60 -17.16
N PRO A 506 8.81 -11.32 -17.13
CA PRO A 506 7.40 -10.97 -17.07
C PRO A 506 6.67 -11.42 -18.34
N LYS A 507 5.41 -11.82 -18.21
CA LYS A 507 4.62 -12.36 -19.32
C LYS A 507 3.23 -11.76 -19.35
N LEU A 508 2.79 -11.31 -20.54
CA LEU A 508 1.40 -10.91 -20.74
C LEU A 508 0.47 -12.12 -20.51
N ASP A 509 -0.39 -12.03 -19.50
CA ASP A 509 -1.41 -13.05 -19.22
C ASP A 509 -2.64 -12.81 -20.10
N GLN A 510 -3.18 -11.59 -20.06
CA GLN A 510 -4.36 -11.21 -20.85
C GLN A 510 -4.47 -9.69 -21.04
N ILE A 511 -5.28 -9.30 -22.03
CA ILE A 511 -5.75 -7.92 -22.21
C ILE A 511 -7.26 -7.92 -22.04
N PHE A 512 -7.75 -7.12 -21.10
CA PHE A 512 -9.16 -6.98 -20.81
C PHE A 512 -9.71 -5.64 -21.35
N THR A 513 -10.69 -5.73 -22.24
CA THR A 513 -11.31 -4.57 -22.90
C THR A 513 -12.78 -4.38 -22.52
N ALA A 514 -13.38 -5.28 -21.72
CA ALA A 514 -14.83 -5.36 -21.49
C ALA A 514 -15.63 -5.22 -22.80
N GLU A 515 -15.33 -6.06 -23.79
CA GLU A 515 -15.99 -6.03 -25.12
C GLU A 515 -15.81 -4.68 -25.84
N GLY A 516 -14.65 -4.05 -25.68
CA GLY A 516 -14.30 -2.77 -26.29
C GLY A 516 -14.74 -1.52 -25.52
N GLN A 517 -15.37 -1.69 -24.35
CA GLN A 517 -15.79 -0.57 -23.50
C GLN A 517 -14.64 0.12 -22.77
N LEU A 518 -13.51 -0.57 -22.54
CA LEU A 518 -12.25 -0.01 -22.04
C LEU A 518 -11.33 0.26 -23.22
N ASN A 519 -11.17 1.53 -23.58
CA ASN A 519 -10.42 1.95 -24.78
C ASN A 519 -9.68 3.29 -24.62
N ASP A 520 -9.58 3.82 -23.39
CA ASP A 520 -8.81 5.03 -23.08
C ASP A 520 -8.22 4.98 -21.67
N VAL A 521 -7.64 3.84 -21.29
CA VAL A 521 -7.20 3.57 -19.91
C VAL A 521 -5.92 4.35 -19.56
N ASN A 522 -6.03 5.30 -18.62
CA ASN A 522 -4.95 6.16 -18.13
C ASN A 522 -4.32 5.69 -16.80
N ASP A 523 -5.14 5.15 -15.90
CA ASP A 523 -4.68 4.70 -14.58
C ASP A 523 -5.53 3.56 -14.02
N VAL A 524 -4.94 2.80 -13.10
CA VAL A 524 -5.60 1.72 -12.36
C VAL A 524 -5.12 1.67 -10.91
N LYS A 525 -6.02 1.32 -9.99
CA LYS A 525 -5.73 1.02 -8.59
C LYS A 525 -6.47 -0.24 -8.17
N ILE A 526 -5.81 -1.10 -7.39
CA ILE A 526 -6.42 -2.33 -6.85
C ILE A 526 -6.74 -2.14 -5.38
N GLY A 527 -7.87 -2.69 -4.95
CA GLY A 527 -8.24 -2.80 -3.54
C GLY A 527 -9.10 -4.03 -3.27
N MET A 528 -9.23 -4.39 -1.99
CA MET A 528 -9.96 -5.58 -1.57
C MET A 528 -11.09 -5.22 -0.60
N VAL A 529 -12.24 -5.87 -0.77
CA VAL A 529 -13.37 -5.80 0.17
C VAL A 529 -13.87 -7.22 0.42
N ALA A 530 -13.99 -7.60 1.70
CA ALA A 530 -14.31 -8.97 2.10
C ALA A 530 -13.34 -9.97 1.45
N ALA A 531 -13.87 -10.87 0.62
CA ALA A 531 -13.12 -11.91 -0.08
C ALA A 531 -12.85 -11.60 -1.56
N SER A 532 -13.22 -10.42 -2.06
CA SER A 532 -13.10 -10.03 -3.48
C SER A 532 -12.12 -8.89 -3.69
N ALA A 533 -11.37 -8.95 -4.79
CA ALA A 533 -10.49 -7.86 -5.21
C ALA A 533 -11.11 -7.11 -6.40
N PHE A 534 -10.88 -5.81 -6.43
CA PHE A 534 -11.46 -4.89 -7.40
C PHE A 534 -10.37 -4.03 -8.04
N ALA A 535 -10.53 -3.74 -9.34
CA ALA A 535 -9.73 -2.75 -10.04
C ALA A 535 -10.59 -1.52 -10.32
N PHE A 536 -10.11 -0.36 -9.92
CA PHE A 536 -10.69 0.94 -10.22
C PHE A 536 -9.87 1.55 -11.35
N VAL A 537 -10.51 1.82 -12.50
CA VAL A 537 -9.84 2.13 -13.76
C VAL A 537 -10.28 3.50 -14.27
N ALA A 538 -9.33 4.41 -14.45
CA ALA A 538 -9.55 5.70 -15.07
C ALA A 538 -9.50 5.51 -16.59
N ASP A 539 -10.66 5.30 -17.20
CA ASP A 539 -10.83 5.04 -18.64
C ASP A 539 -11.05 6.34 -19.43
N GLY A 540 -10.26 7.37 -19.12
CA GLY A 540 -10.19 8.62 -19.87
C GLY A 540 -11.55 9.22 -20.15
N LYS A 541 -11.88 9.39 -21.43
CA LYS A 541 -13.17 9.95 -21.89
C LYS A 541 -14.40 9.15 -21.46
N ASN A 542 -14.25 7.88 -21.05
CA ASN A 542 -15.35 7.00 -20.68
C ASN A 542 -15.69 7.05 -19.18
N GLY A 543 -14.89 7.75 -18.36
CA GLY A 543 -15.15 7.91 -16.93
C GLY A 543 -14.38 6.93 -16.04
N LEU A 544 -14.93 6.61 -14.87
CA LEU A 544 -14.40 5.58 -13.96
C LEU A 544 -15.07 4.24 -14.28
N ARG A 545 -14.28 3.17 -14.39
CA ARG A 545 -14.78 1.79 -14.45
C ARG A 545 -14.41 1.05 -13.17
N VAL A 546 -15.32 0.23 -12.67
CA VAL A 546 -15.04 -0.69 -11.56
C VAL A 546 -15.12 -2.11 -12.07
N LEU A 547 -14.02 -2.84 -11.91
CA LEU A 547 -13.90 -4.24 -12.27
C LEU A 547 -13.86 -5.10 -11.01
N GLN A 548 -14.64 -6.16 -10.95
CA GLN A 548 -14.37 -7.26 -10.02
C GLN A 548 -13.33 -8.15 -10.69
N ILE A 549 -12.14 -8.23 -10.11
CA ILE A 549 -11.01 -8.96 -10.71
C ILE A 549 -10.79 -10.32 -10.07
N LEU A 550 -11.29 -10.52 -8.85
CA LEU A 550 -11.29 -11.81 -8.16
C LEU A 550 -12.57 -11.93 -7.33
N SER A 551 -13.23 -13.08 -7.45
CA SER A 551 -14.43 -13.43 -6.69
C SER A 551 -14.37 -14.91 -6.31
N PRO A 552 -14.74 -15.28 -5.07
CA PRO A 552 -14.93 -16.69 -4.70
C PRO A 552 -15.95 -17.43 -5.58
N TRP A 553 -16.82 -16.70 -6.28
CA TRP A 553 -17.85 -17.28 -7.16
C TRP A 553 -17.35 -17.63 -8.56
N ASP A 554 -16.25 -17.04 -8.99
CA ASP A 554 -15.74 -17.20 -10.36
C ASP A 554 -14.93 -18.48 -10.50
N ASP A 555 -14.12 -18.76 -9.48
CA ASP A 555 -13.31 -19.96 -9.41
C ASP A 555 -13.18 -20.44 -7.96
N PRO A 556 -14.19 -21.13 -7.41
CA PRO A 556 -14.17 -21.63 -6.03
C PRO A 556 -13.00 -22.59 -5.74
N ALA A 557 -12.41 -23.21 -6.77
CA ALA A 557 -11.28 -24.13 -6.60
C ALA A 557 -9.94 -23.38 -6.54
N HIS A 558 -9.80 -22.24 -7.24
CA HIS A 558 -8.53 -21.53 -7.38
C HIS A 558 -8.54 -20.08 -6.86
N PHE A 559 -9.63 -19.61 -6.22
CA PHE A 559 -9.64 -18.30 -5.55
C PHE A 559 -8.77 -18.26 -4.28
N SER A 560 -8.43 -19.44 -3.75
CA SER A 560 -7.65 -19.61 -2.52
C SER A 560 -6.15 -19.50 -2.81
N GLY A 561 -5.39 -18.96 -1.85
CA GLY A 561 -3.94 -18.82 -1.95
C GLY A 561 -3.46 -17.42 -2.35
N PHE A 562 -2.14 -17.29 -2.47
CA PHE A 562 -1.47 -16.00 -2.63
C PHE A 562 -1.55 -15.45 -4.06
N SER A 563 -1.48 -16.28 -5.08
CA SER A 563 -1.38 -15.86 -6.50
C SER A 563 -2.58 -16.34 -7.34
N PRO A 564 -3.85 -16.05 -6.96
CA PRO A 564 -4.98 -16.45 -7.80
C PRO A 564 -4.96 -15.65 -9.11
N ARG A 565 -5.24 -16.30 -10.24
CA ARG A 565 -5.28 -15.65 -11.56
C ARG A 565 -6.47 -14.69 -11.67
N PRO A 566 -6.27 -13.41 -12.07
CA PRO A 566 -7.36 -12.45 -12.23
C PRO A 566 -8.39 -12.84 -13.30
N THR A 567 -9.67 -12.67 -12.97
CA THR A 567 -10.84 -12.88 -13.85
C THR A 567 -11.70 -11.61 -13.93
N PRO A 568 -11.21 -10.55 -14.60
CA PRO A 568 -11.87 -9.24 -14.61
C PRO A 568 -13.28 -9.27 -15.21
N LYS A 569 -14.22 -8.60 -14.53
CA LYS A 569 -15.59 -8.34 -14.97
C LYS A 569 -15.93 -6.88 -14.75
N LEU A 570 -16.46 -6.20 -15.76
CA LEU A 570 -16.99 -4.84 -15.61
C LEU A 570 -18.30 -4.89 -14.83
N ILE A 571 -18.32 -4.31 -13.62
CA ILE A 571 -19.48 -4.38 -12.73
C ILE A 571 -20.19 -3.04 -12.54
N ALA A 572 -19.49 -1.92 -12.75
CA ALA A 572 -20.04 -0.57 -12.60
C ALA A 572 -19.27 0.49 -13.42
N THR A 573 -19.96 1.58 -13.78
CA THR A 573 -19.40 2.73 -14.52
C THR A 573 -19.86 4.04 -13.89
N ALA A 574 -18.95 5.01 -13.77
CA ALA A 574 -19.29 6.40 -13.45
C ALA A 574 -18.91 7.32 -14.61
N HIS A 575 -19.85 8.09 -15.11
CA HIS A 575 -19.57 9.12 -16.11
C HIS A 575 -19.08 10.40 -15.42
N THR A 576 -17.82 10.76 -15.66
CA THR A 576 -17.22 11.97 -15.10
C THR A 576 -17.38 13.16 -16.05
N ARG A 577 -17.29 14.37 -15.51
CA ARG A 577 -17.44 15.65 -16.24
C ARG A 577 -16.31 15.93 -17.22
N GLY A 578 -15.15 15.33 -16.96
CA GLY A 578 -13.95 15.43 -17.75
C GLY A 578 -13.29 14.06 -17.88
N PRO A 579 -12.27 13.94 -18.74
CA PRO A 579 -11.54 12.70 -18.90
C PRO A 579 -10.85 12.31 -17.59
N THR A 580 -10.97 11.05 -17.19
CA THR A 580 -10.33 10.53 -15.97
C THR A 580 -8.84 10.28 -16.23
N LEU A 581 -7.98 10.94 -15.44
CA LEU A 581 -6.53 10.93 -15.66
C LEU A 581 -5.79 10.06 -14.64
N ALA A 582 -6.18 10.16 -13.37
CA ALA A 582 -5.52 9.50 -12.25
C ALA A 582 -6.53 9.15 -11.16
N ILE A 583 -6.24 8.10 -10.39
CA ILE A 583 -7.03 7.65 -9.25
C ILE A 583 -6.14 7.69 -8.01
N SER A 584 -6.68 8.23 -6.91
CA SER A 584 -5.98 8.17 -5.62
C SER A 584 -5.72 6.72 -5.22
N LYS A 585 -4.49 6.42 -4.77
CA LYS A 585 -4.19 5.12 -4.16
C LYS A 585 -4.95 4.98 -2.82
N GLY A 586 -5.47 3.79 -2.56
CA GLY A 586 -6.09 3.43 -1.27
C GLY A 586 -5.05 3.20 -0.16
N ILE A 587 -5.53 3.03 1.07
CA ILE A 587 -4.71 2.82 2.27
C ILE A 587 -4.01 1.46 2.21
N ASP A 588 -2.69 1.45 2.42
CA ASP A 588 -1.82 0.27 2.39
C ASP A 588 -1.96 -0.59 3.66
N ARG A 589 -3.00 -1.43 3.73
CA ARG A 589 -3.33 -2.21 4.94
C ARG A 589 -2.34 -3.29 5.30
N ASP A 590 -1.56 -3.78 4.34
CA ASP A 590 -0.60 -4.86 4.52
C ASP A 590 0.86 -4.38 4.65
N ARG A 591 1.05 -3.07 4.84
CA ARG A 591 2.36 -2.43 4.93
C ARG A 591 2.63 -1.91 6.34
N ALA A 592 3.74 -2.35 6.93
CA ALA A 592 4.20 -1.91 8.26
C ALA A 592 5.60 -1.28 8.25
N VAL A 593 6.34 -1.46 7.15
CA VAL A 593 7.71 -0.94 6.95
C VAL A 593 7.87 -0.48 5.50
N ASP A 594 8.77 0.47 5.26
CA ASP A 594 9.19 0.82 3.89
C ASP A 594 10.42 0.03 3.43
N GLU A 595 10.80 0.21 2.16
CA GLU A 595 11.92 -0.46 1.50
C GLU A 595 13.30 -0.07 2.11
N SER A 596 13.34 0.97 2.95
CA SER A 596 14.53 1.40 3.71
C SER A 596 14.50 0.97 5.18
N GLY A 597 13.53 0.15 5.59
CA GLY A 597 13.42 -0.38 6.94
C GLY A 597 12.78 0.58 7.94
N ASN A 598 12.20 1.71 7.50
CA ASN A 598 11.52 2.64 8.40
C ASN A 598 10.15 2.10 8.78
N GLN A 599 9.88 2.04 10.08
CA GLN A 599 8.59 1.59 10.60
C GLN A 599 7.46 2.60 10.27
N LEU A 600 6.31 2.07 9.85
CA LEU A 600 5.13 2.84 9.45
C LEU A 600 3.93 2.64 10.38
N ALA A 601 3.81 1.43 10.95
CA ALA A 601 2.66 1.03 11.76
C ALA A 601 3.05 0.70 13.20
N VAL A 602 2.12 0.92 14.12
CA VAL A 602 2.29 0.58 15.54
C VAL A 602 2.30 -0.95 15.73
N PHE A 603 3.14 -1.42 16.65
CA PHE A 603 3.19 -2.82 17.06
C PHE A 603 2.62 -3.00 18.47
N GLY A 604 1.76 -4.00 18.68
CA GLY A 604 0.99 -4.15 19.91
C GLY A 604 1.75 -4.59 21.17
N ARG A 605 3.10 -4.68 21.14
CA ARG A 605 3.93 -5.08 22.27
C ARG A 605 5.13 -4.14 22.39
N ARG A 606 5.50 -3.81 23.63
CA ARG A 606 6.72 -3.05 23.92
C ARG A 606 7.95 -3.72 23.30
N GLY A 607 8.73 -2.95 22.54
CA GLY A 607 9.93 -3.42 21.84
C GLY A 607 9.68 -4.31 20.62
N ALA A 608 8.43 -4.58 20.27
CA ALA A 608 8.10 -5.27 19.03
C ALA A 608 8.05 -4.27 17.86
N ARG A 609 8.49 -4.71 16.69
CA ARG A 609 8.64 -3.84 15.50
C ARG A 609 8.78 -4.69 14.23
N PRO A 610 8.63 -4.11 13.02
CA PRO A 610 9.10 -4.78 11.81
C PRO A 610 10.63 -4.95 11.85
N LEU A 611 11.15 -5.80 10.96
CA LEU A 611 12.58 -5.90 10.71
C LEU A 611 13.11 -4.54 10.21
N ASN A 612 14.29 -4.13 10.69
CA ASN A 612 14.98 -2.98 10.11
C ASN A 612 15.68 -3.39 8.80
N ARG A 613 16.29 -2.43 8.10
CA ARG A 613 16.95 -2.68 6.80
C ARG A 613 18.03 -3.75 6.85
N ALA A 614 18.90 -3.73 7.86
CA ALA A 614 20.00 -4.69 7.95
C ALA A 614 19.48 -6.11 8.22
N GLU A 615 18.47 -6.22 9.07
CA GLU A 615 17.81 -7.49 9.38
C GLU A 615 17.03 -8.03 8.16
N SER A 616 16.28 -7.19 7.45
CA SER A 616 15.56 -7.61 6.23
C SER A 616 16.55 -8.03 5.14
N GLN A 617 17.59 -7.25 4.90
CA GLN A 617 18.65 -7.58 3.93
C GLN A 617 19.35 -8.90 4.26
N SER A 618 19.51 -9.26 5.53
CA SER A 618 20.13 -10.55 5.90
C SER A 618 19.33 -11.78 5.43
N LEU A 619 18.05 -11.60 5.08
CA LEU A 619 17.19 -12.67 4.55
C LEU A 619 17.40 -12.90 3.05
N TYR A 620 17.94 -11.93 2.30
CA TYR A 620 18.10 -12.03 0.85
C TYR A 620 19.48 -11.62 0.32
N LEU A 621 20.38 -11.12 1.16
CA LEU A 621 21.74 -10.76 0.82
C LEU A 621 22.76 -11.42 1.74
N ARG A 622 23.86 -11.89 1.15
CA ARG A 622 25.08 -12.30 1.87
C ARG A 622 26.30 -11.67 1.20
N GLY A 623 27.09 -10.91 1.98
CA GLY A 623 28.24 -10.19 1.42
C GLY A 623 27.88 -9.19 0.32
N GLY A 624 26.66 -8.63 0.36
CA GLY A 624 26.13 -7.72 -0.67
C GLY A 624 25.67 -8.40 -1.97
N GLN A 625 25.76 -9.73 -2.06
CA GLN A 625 25.26 -10.51 -3.19
C GLN A 625 23.92 -11.15 -2.86
N LEU A 626 23.08 -11.36 -3.87
CA LEU A 626 21.83 -12.06 -3.73
C LEU A 626 22.05 -13.46 -3.15
N TYR A 627 21.32 -13.79 -2.10
CA TYR A 627 21.33 -15.09 -1.47
C TYR A 627 19.99 -15.80 -1.73
N SER A 628 20.04 -16.90 -2.49
CA SER A 628 18.90 -17.74 -2.78
C SER A 628 19.02 -19.12 -2.12
N VAL A 629 17.89 -19.83 -2.05
CA VAL A 629 17.78 -21.14 -1.39
C VAL A 629 16.96 -22.14 -2.20
N GLU A 630 17.20 -23.42 -1.98
CA GLU A 630 16.39 -24.53 -2.49
C GLU A 630 15.64 -25.23 -1.35
N ASP A 631 14.40 -25.63 -1.60
CA ASP A 631 13.58 -26.36 -0.63
C ASP A 631 13.90 -27.85 -0.57
N SER A 632 14.63 -28.38 -1.53
CA SER A 632 15.22 -29.72 -1.42
C SER A 632 16.50 -29.65 -0.58
N PRO A 633 16.81 -30.67 0.24
CA PRO A 633 18.14 -30.75 0.85
C PRO A 633 19.16 -30.83 -0.28
N ALA A 634 20.21 -30.00 -0.24
CA ALA A 634 21.31 -30.16 -1.18
C ALA A 634 21.87 -31.57 -1.02
N THR A 635 21.63 -32.44 -1.99
CA THR A 635 22.41 -33.67 -2.17
C THR A 635 23.72 -33.23 -2.78
N ARG A 636 24.60 -32.62 -1.98
CA ARG A 636 25.99 -32.46 -2.42
C ARG A 636 26.75 -33.74 -2.06
N PRO A 637 27.54 -34.25 -3.02
CA PRO A 637 28.10 -35.60 -3.01
C PRO A 637 29.01 -35.89 -1.82
#